data_AF-A0A3A8PUQ8-F1
#
_entry.id   AF-A0A3A8PUQ8-F1
#
_cell.length_a   1.000
_cell.length_b   1.000
_cell.length_c   1.000
_cell.angle_alpha   90.00
_cell.angle_beta   90.00
_cell.angle_gamma   90.00
#
_symmetry.space_group_name_H-M   'P 1'
#
loop_
_entity.id
_entity.type
_entity.pdbx_description
1 polymer ?
#
loop_
_entity_poly.entity_id
_entity_poly.type
_entity_poly.pdbx_seq_one_letter_code
_entity_poly.pdbx_strand_id
1 'polypeptide(L)'
;MTLLDELTTCAGQSVTAPSSTGACLILISTTTPAAIGKAYRLEPGEHVIGRGSEAEVRIDDHGVSRKHARIRRAADGTCHVTDLESTNGTFLNGLPVSTAELHEGDRLQVGTVTVFRFSRREVLEQREEQLRQALSAARVGIWDWNAKSGQVTWSEHVDRLLGLAVGKLSGRAMDLEEVVHPADLPRLRAGLATALQQRSQVDVEYRIEPAGSGYRWISCKGDVLLDAAGHPARVTGTVMDITARKQAEQELHRQALIFESISDGVVITDLAGGVIDWNTSAERMFGRSRKEAMGQTLFSVLHPGEQDRLTGAILTALEVHGRWSGELEFRRDDGMACVCESVVVPLRDAEGRIIANIMVHRDLSERRQLQARLVVADRLASVGTLGAGVAHEINNPLAYMLVNLHLIREGLDKLETQGAPAEPVAAIQQLVRETTEGAERIATIVRDLKVFARGEQESRPMPVDVRRSVELACKMADNVIRHRARLVTEFEPVPAVEASEARLCQVFLNLLLNAAQAIPEDPTSVTEHEIRAIIRQGEPGRVVVEVRDTGVGMTPEVLGRIFDPFFTTKAVGVGTGLGLSICHGIIESMGGSIQAESVPGQGSTFRVILRSALHEPDVYPRLSAAAQPGARARILVVDDEPNVTVALQRSLATEHEVATANSAQAALRLVNEGGRFDLILCDVMMPGMTGMDLYFELGRSVPEQAGRMVFMTGGAFTPRTVSFLRDVPNLKLSKPLDLTQLRELVGRSAEAGR
;
A
#
# COMPACT_ATOMS: atom_id res chain seq x y z
N MET A 1 16.23 -10.52 52.20
CA MET A 1 16.41 -9.59 53.34
C MET A 1 17.85 -9.12 53.34
N THR A 2 18.00 -7.80 53.50
CA THR A 2 19.21 -7.07 53.93
C THR A 2 20.44 -7.08 53.02
N LEU A 3 20.36 -6.22 52.00
CA LEU A 3 21.48 -5.36 51.55
C LEU A 3 21.38 -4.04 52.33
N LEU A 4 22.53 -3.41 52.60
CA LEU A 4 22.75 -2.13 53.31
C LEU A 4 22.78 -2.17 54.85
N ASP A 5 24.00 -2.30 55.38
CA ASP A 5 24.58 -1.70 56.59
C ASP A 5 25.91 -2.46 56.79
N GLU A 6 27.09 -1.92 56.55
CA GLU A 6 27.84 -1.10 57.51
C GLU A 6 29.03 -0.45 56.80
N LEU A 7 28.91 0.81 56.39
CA LEU A 7 30.05 1.73 56.21
C LEU A 7 29.59 3.13 56.63
N THR A 8 29.38 3.31 57.93
CA THR A 8 29.20 4.61 58.57
C THR A 8 29.87 4.61 59.93
N THR A 9 31.19 4.81 59.95
CA THR A 9 31.90 5.39 61.11
C THR A 9 33.30 5.79 60.69
N CYS A 10 33.49 7.08 60.40
CA CYS A 10 34.72 7.84 60.64
C CYS A 10 34.25 9.30 60.73
N ALA A 11 33.74 9.69 61.89
CA ALA A 11 34.52 10.43 62.88
C ALA A 11 35.15 11.67 62.25
N GLY A 12 34.54 12.83 62.54
CA GLY A 12 35.16 14.12 62.34
C GLY A 12 36.51 14.14 63.06
N GLN A 13 37.57 13.99 62.29
CA GLN A 13 38.87 14.44 62.71
C GLN A 13 38.85 15.96 62.58
N SER A 14 38.87 16.63 63.74
CA SER A 14 39.36 18.00 63.80
C SER A 14 40.69 18.01 63.04
N VAL A 15 40.73 18.72 61.92
CA VAL A 15 42.00 18.98 61.24
C VAL A 15 42.78 19.89 62.16
N THR A 16 43.55 19.28 63.06
CA THR A 16 44.75 19.90 63.62
C THR A 16 45.56 20.34 62.42
N ALA A 17 45.69 21.66 62.25
CA ALA A 17 46.56 22.25 61.25
C ALA A 17 47.93 21.55 61.33
N PRO A 18 48.39 20.85 60.28
CA PRO A 18 49.76 20.41 60.26
C PRO A 18 50.61 21.67 60.12
N SER A 19 51.31 22.03 61.19
CA SER A 19 52.37 23.02 61.22
C SER A 19 53.59 22.51 60.46
N SER A 20 53.41 22.30 59.16
CA SER A 20 54.48 22.15 58.18
C SER A 20 54.09 23.01 56.98
N THR A 21 54.45 24.28 57.01
CA THR A 21 54.32 25.21 55.89
C THR A 21 55.07 24.60 54.70
N GLY A 22 54.36 23.99 53.74
CA GLY A 22 54.96 23.60 52.46
C GLY A 22 55.35 24.86 51.69
N ALA A 23 56.35 24.77 50.81
CA ALA A 23 56.68 25.84 49.87
C ALA A 23 56.78 25.21 48.48
N CYS A 24 56.20 25.84 47.46
CA CYS A 24 56.28 25.36 46.09
C CYS A 24 56.41 26.52 45.10
N LEU A 25 56.95 26.18 43.93
CA LEU A 25 56.88 27.02 42.75
C LEU A 25 55.85 26.43 41.78
N ILE A 26 54.85 27.21 41.41
CA ILE A 26 53.83 26.83 40.44
C ILE A 26 54.17 27.48 39.11
N LEU A 27 54.35 26.67 38.07
CA LEU A 27 54.67 27.19 36.75
C LEU A 27 53.41 27.84 36.14
N ILE A 28 53.42 29.16 35.96
CA ILE A 28 52.28 29.93 35.45
C ILE A 28 52.47 30.43 34.01
N SER A 29 53.70 30.41 33.50
CA SER A 29 54.03 30.73 32.11
C SER A 29 55.27 29.96 31.67
N THR A 30 55.24 29.41 30.45
CA THR A 30 56.33 28.64 29.83
C THR A 30 56.05 28.46 28.34
N THR A 31 57.06 28.11 27.55
CA THR A 31 56.88 27.78 26.12
C THR A 31 56.24 26.41 25.89
N THR A 32 56.11 25.58 26.94
CA THR A 32 55.45 24.26 26.90
C THR A 32 54.08 24.32 27.60
N PRO A 33 52.96 24.47 26.88
CA PRO A 33 51.63 24.66 27.50
C PRO A 33 51.22 23.56 28.47
N ALA A 34 51.64 22.31 28.21
CA ALA A 34 51.33 21.15 29.06
C ALA A 34 52.01 21.18 30.44
N ALA A 35 53.03 22.04 30.64
CA ALA A 35 53.72 22.19 31.91
C ALA A 35 53.11 23.29 32.80
N ILE A 36 52.22 24.14 32.26
CA ILE A 36 51.54 25.19 33.02
C ILE A 36 50.63 24.54 34.08
N GLY A 37 50.71 25.04 35.31
CA GLY A 37 50.04 24.49 36.49
C GLY A 37 50.85 23.42 37.24
N LYS A 38 52.02 23.01 36.71
CA LYS A 38 52.90 22.06 37.42
C LYS A 38 53.50 22.73 38.66
N ALA A 39 53.29 22.12 39.82
CA ALA A 39 53.87 22.53 41.08
C ALA A 39 55.19 21.78 41.36
N TYR A 40 56.21 22.51 41.76
CA TYR A 40 57.50 21.99 42.18
C TYR A 40 57.66 22.23 43.67
N ARG A 41 57.68 21.16 44.47
CA ARG A 41 57.81 21.23 45.92
C ARG A 41 59.25 21.59 46.31
N LEU A 42 59.38 22.55 47.22
CA LEU A 42 60.65 22.99 47.78
C LEU A 42 60.79 22.43 49.20
N GLU A 43 61.50 21.31 49.32
CA GLU A 43 61.91 20.76 50.61
C GLU A 43 62.97 21.64 51.31
N PRO A 44 63.18 21.55 52.63
CA PRO A 44 64.30 22.24 53.28
C PRO A 44 65.64 21.84 52.63
N GLY A 45 66.41 22.81 52.13
CA GLY A 45 67.61 22.54 51.33
C GLY A 45 67.80 23.51 50.16
N GLU A 46 68.74 23.17 49.26
CA GLU A 46 69.02 23.96 48.05
C GLU A 46 68.44 23.28 46.81
N HIS A 47 67.60 24.01 46.08
CA HIS A 47 66.94 23.56 44.85
C HIS A 47 67.47 24.35 43.67
N VAL A 48 67.92 23.69 42.62
CA VAL A 48 68.43 24.36 41.41
C VAL A 48 67.38 24.33 40.30
N ILE A 49 67.10 25.50 39.73
CA ILE A 49 66.24 25.70 38.57
C ILE A 49 67.12 25.85 37.32
N GLY A 50 66.82 25.11 36.27
CA GLY A 50 67.55 25.21 35.00
C GLY A 50 67.19 24.12 33.99
N ARG A 51 67.90 24.09 32.86
CA ARG A 51 67.71 23.06 31.82
C ARG A 51 68.67 21.86 31.93
N GLY A 52 69.70 21.96 32.77
CA GLY A 52 70.75 20.96 32.92
C GLY A 52 70.30 19.72 33.71
N SER A 53 71.08 18.64 33.63
CA SER A 53 70.83 17.41 34.40
C SER A 53 70.95 17.56 35.91
N GLU A 54 71.59 18.64 36.37
CA GLU A 54 71.80 18.97 37.79
C GLU A 54 70.70 19.88 38.36
N ALA A 55 69.68 20.23 37.56
CA ALA A 55 68.53 21.01 38.02
C ALA A 55 67.41 20.09 38.52
N GLU A 56 67.00 20.28 39.77
CA GLU A 56 65.84 19.59 40.35
C GLU A 56 64.53 20.11 39.75
N VAL A 57 64.46 21.42 39.52
CA VAL A 57 63.37 22.05 38.77
C VAL A 57 63.83 22.21 37.32
N ARG A 58 63.62 21.15 36.54
CA ARG A 58 64.03 21.12 35.13
C ARG A 58 62.98 21.81 34.25
N ILE A 59 63.40 22.86 33.55
CA ILE A 59 62.60 23.59 32.57
C ILE A 59 63.37 23.64 31.25
N ASP A 60 62.72 23.19 30.19
CA ASP A 60 63.27 23.20 28.82
C ASP A 60 62.65 24.34 28.01
N ASP A 61 62.90 25.57 28.44
CA ASP A 61 62.42 26.79 27.79
C ASP A 61 63.58 27.59 27.19
N HIS A 62 63.27 28.29 26.09
CA HIS A 62 64.22 29.17 25.43
C HIS A 62 64.64 30.30 26.38
N GLY A 63 65.95 30.42 26.59
CA GLY A 63 66.54 31.44 27.46
C GLY A 63 66.75 31.03 28.93
N VAL A 64 66.37 29.81 29.32
CA VAL A 64 66.75 29.23 30.62
C VAL A 64 68.15 28.62 30.54
N SER A 65 69.00 28.91 31.54
CA SER A 65 70.40 28.46 31.59
C SER A 65 70.50 27.05 32.16
N ARG A 66 71.64 26.34 31.96
CA ARG A 66 71.81 24.96 32.48
C ARG A 66 71.63 24.90 34.00
N LYS A 67 72.20 25.87 34.71
CA LYS A 67 71.86 26.27 36.07
C LYS A 67 71.50 27.74 35.99
N HIS A 68 70.26 28.10 36.32
CA HIS A 68 69.78 29.46 36.11
C HIS A 68 69.60 30.18 37.45
N ALA A 69 68.83 29.61 38.36
CA ALA A 69 68.66 30.14 39.70
C ALA A 69 68.75 29.02 40.74
N ARG A 70 69.16 29.38 41.95
CA ARG A 70 69.13 28.51 43.13
C ARG A 70 68.11 29.05 44.11
N ILE A 71 67.24 28.20 44.63
CA ILE A 71 66.39 28.52 45.76
C ILE A 71 66.89 27.77 46.98
N ARG A 72 67.24 28.50 48.03
CA ARG A 72 67.60 27.92 49.32
C ARG A 72 66.45 28.13 50.30
N ARG A 73 65.90 27.03 50.80
CA ARG A 73 64.90 27.04 51.87
C ARG A 73 65.58 26.76 53.20
N ALA A 74 65.57 27.74 54.10
CA ALA A 74 66.12 27.60 55.44
C ALA A 74 65.17 26.80 56.35
N ALA A 75 65.70 26.31 57.48
CA ALA A 75 64.96 25.48 58.44
C ALA A 75 63.80 26.23 59.12
N ASP A 76 63.84 27.57 59.14
CA ASP A 76 62.76 28.44 59.62
C ASP A 76 61.64 28.66 58.58
N GLY A 77 61.78 28.11 57.37
CA GLY A 77 60.80 28.21 56.29
C GLY A 77 60.97 29.42 55.38
N THR A 78 61.98 30.27 55.60
CA THR A 78 62.34 31.36 54.67
C THR A 78 62.97 30.77 53.39
N CYS A 79 62.65 31.36 52.23
CA CYS A 79 63.14 30.92 50.93
C CYS A 79 63.87 32.08 50.28
N HIS A 80 65.13 31.89 49.91
CA HIS A 80 65.89 32.88 49.15
C HIS A 80 66.19 32.34 47.76
N VAL A 81 65.94 33.15 46.74
CA VAL A 81 66.39 32.89 45.38
C VAL A 81 67.70 33.62 45.12
N THR A 82 68.63 32.97 44.43
CA THR A 82 69.92 33.51 44.00
C THR A 82 70.12 33.20 42.53
N ASP A 83 70.39 34.20 41.71
CA ASP A 83 70.77 34.01 40.31
C ASP A 83 72.16 33.36 40.22
N LEU A 84 72.31 32.34 39.39
CA LEU A 84 73.57 31.60 39.22
C LEU A 84 74.32 32.07 37.96
N GLU A 85 74.52 33.38 37.85
CA GLU A 85 75.14 34.03 36.68
C GLU A 85 74.42 33.63 35.39
N SER A 86 73.09 33.69 35.42
CA SER A 86 72.28 33.23 34.32
C SER A 86 72.40 34.15 33.11
N THR A 87 72.26 33.58 31.92
CA THR A 87 72.50 34.29 30.66
C THR A 87 71.46 35.39 30.40
N ASN A 88 70.25 35.22 30.93
CA ASN A 88 69.12 36.14 30.71
C ASN A 88 68.59 36.77 32.01
N GLY A 89 69.26 36.56 33.14
CA GLY A 89 68.89 37.09 34.44
C GLY A 89 67.68 36.40 35.08
N THR A 90 67.65 36.45 36.41
CA THR A 90 66.50 36.09 37.23
C THR A 90 65.78 37.35 37.69
N PHE A 91 64.45 37.39 37.53
CA PHE A 91 63.64 38.54 37.92
C PHE A 91 62.61 38.13 38.96
N LEU A 92 62.46 38.95 40.00
CA LEU A 92 61.41 38.80 41.00
C LEU A 92 60.45 39.98 40.87
N ASN A 93 59.17 39.69 40.60
CA ASN A 93 58.13 40.69 40.36
C ASN A 93 58.51 41.75 39.30
N GLY A 94 59.28 41.34 38.28
CA GLY A 94 59.73 42.19 37.17
C GLY A 94 61.03 42.96 37.43
N LEU A 95 61.64 42.85 38.61
CA LEU A 95 62.91 43.48 38.94
C LEU A 95 64.06 42.45 38.90
N PRO A 96 65.22 42.78 38.29
CA PRO A 96 66.37 41.87 38.27
C PRO A 96 66.93 41.70 39.68
N VAL A 97 67.21 40.45 40.08
CA VAL A 97 67.73 40.12 41.40
C VAL A 97 68.97 39.24 41.30
N SER A 98 70.01 39.57 42.08
CA SER A 98 71.15 38.67 42.31
C SER A 98 70.85 37.71 43.45
N THR A 99 70.26 38.21 44.54
CA THR A 99 69.64 37.41 45.60
C THR A 99 68.45 38.14 46.21
N ALA A 100 67.36 37.44 46.52
CA ALA A 100 66.16 38.00 47.12
C ALA A 100 65.37 36.96 47.93
N GLU A 101 64.66 37.40 48.96
CA GLU A 101 63.71 36.55 49.70
C GLU A 101 62.38 36.41 48.95
N LEU A 102 61.83 35.20 48.91
CA LEU A 102 60.56 34.87 48.27
C LEU A 102 59.39 34.92 49.28
N HIS A 103 58.38 35.69 48.92
CA HIS A 103 57.15 35.88 49.67
C HIS A 103 55.95 35.27 48.92
N GLU A 104 54.87 35.00 49.65
CA GLU A 104 53.65 34.42 49.09
C GLU A 104 53.12 35.23 47.89
N GLY A 105 52.91 34.57 46.75
CA GLY A 105 52.39 35.19 45.53
C GLY A 105 53.46 35.84 44.63
N ASP A 106 54.73 35.85 45.06
CA ASP A 106 55.82 36.41 44.26
C ASP A 106 55.96 35.70 42.92
N ARG A 107 56.22 36.49 41.87
CA ARG A 107 56.45 36.02 40.51
C ARG A 107 57.94 35.94 40.25
N LEU A 108 58.46 34.72 40.23
CA LEU A 108 59.85 34.44 39.87
C LEU A 108 59.93 34.12 38.38
N GLN A 109 60.50 35.03 37.61
CA GLN A 109 60.79 34.82 36.20
C GLN A 109 62.25 34.36 36.01
N VAL A 110 62.39 33.30 35.22
CA VAL A 110 63.67 32.65 34.89
C VAL A 110 63.78 32.67 33.37
N GLY A 111 64.75 33.42 32.84
CA GLY A 111 64.87 33.61 31.39
C GLY A 111 63.73 34.44 30.79
N THR A 112 63.42 34.21 29.52
CA THR A 112 62.62 35.16 28.73
C THR A 112 61.11 34.99 28.92
N VAL A 113 60.61 33.76 29.14
CA VAL A 113 59.16 33.46 29.11
C VAL A 113 58.71 32.62 30.32
N THR A 114 59.62 31.96 31.02
CA THR A 114 59.29 31.06 32.13
C THR A 114 59.02 31.87 33.40
N VAL A 115 57.80 31.78 33.92
CA VAL A 115 57.39 32.46 35.17
C VAL A 115 56.78 31.45 36.13
N PHE A 116 57.29 31.46 37.35
CA PHE A 116 56.74 30.74 38.48
C PHE A 116 56.02 31.70 39.42
N ARG A 117 54.98 31.21 40.09
CA ARG A 117 54.41 31.84 41.28
C ARG A 117 54.87 31.05 42.51
N PHE A 118 55.41 31.73 43.50
CA PHE A 118 55.73 31.13 44.79
C PHE A 118 54.48 31.04 45.67
N SER A 119 54.22 29.86 46.24
CA SER A 119 53.06 29.59 47.09
C SER A 119 53.46 28.70 48.27
N ARG A 120 52.92 29.00 49.45
CA ARG A 120 53.10 28.21 50.69
C ARG A 120 51.94 27.22 50.91
N ARG A 121 51.01 27.06 49.94
CA ARG A 121 49.80 26.22 50.05
C ARG A 121 49.54 25.35 48.80
N GLU A 122 50.26 24.23 48.67
CA GLU A 122 50.31 23.36 47.47
C GLU A 122 48.98 22.68 47.04
N VAL A 123 48.12 22.26 47.97
CA VAL A 123 47.04 21.29 47.64
C VAL A 123 45.75 21.91 47.07
N LEU A 124 45.46 23.20 47.35
CA LEU A 124 44.22 23.83 46.88
C LEU A 124 44.31 24.28 45.41
N GLU A 125 45.39 24.96 45.03
CA GLU A 125 45.52 25.52 43.67
C GLU A 125 45.63 24.42 42.60
N GLN A 126 46.29 23.30 42.90
CA GLN A 126 46.37 22.16 41.98
C GLN A 126 45.00 21.50 41.73
N ARG A 127 44.17 21.40 42.76
CA ARG A 127 42.81 20.86 42.63
C ARG A 127 41.89 21.82 41.89
N GLU A 128 42.02 23.12 42.11
CA GLU A 128 41.25 24.14 41.39
C GLU A 128 41.57 24.15 39.89
N GLU A 129 42.84 24.04 39.51
CA GLU A 129 43.24 24.02 38.10
C GLU A 129 42.83 22.71 37.40
N GLN A 130 42.97 21.56 38.07
CA GLN A 130 42.44 20.29 37.55
C GLN A 130 40.92 20.34 37.35
N LEU A 131 40.18 20.93 38.29
CA LEU A 131 38.73 21.10 38.18
C LEU A 131 38.38 22.03 37.01
N ARG A 132 39.09 23.15 36.84
CA ARG A 132 38.90 24.07 35.71
C ARG A 132 39.11 23.36 34.37
N GLN A 133 40.16 22.55 34.24
CA GLN A 133 40.45 21.79 33.02
C GLN A 133 39.38 20.74 32.72
N ALA A 134 38.93 20.00 33.74
CA ALA A 134 37.88 18.98 33.59
C ALA A 134 36.55 19.59 33.09
N LEU A 135 36.14 20.73 33.66
CA LEU A 135 34.92 21.44 33.26
C LEU A 135 35.01 22.00 31.84
N SER A 136 36.17 22.55 31.47
CA SER A 136 36.45 23.03 30.11
C SER A 136 36.40 21.90 29.08
N ALA A 137 37.02 20.76 29.38
CA ALA A 137 37.02 19.58 28.50
C ALA A 137 35.61 18.99 28.32
N ALA A 138 34.81 18.94 29.40
CA ALA A 138 33.42 18.50 29.36
C ALA A 138 32.48 19.52 28.66
N ARG A 139 32.99 20.71 28.31
CA ARG A 139 32.22 21.85 27.80
C ARG A 139 31.04 22.21 28.70
N VAL A 140 31.24 22.12 30.01
CA VAL A 140 30.23 22.40 31.02
C VAL A 140 30.47 23.78 31.61
N GLY A 141 29.45 24.63 31.56
CA GLY A 141 29.41 25.90 32.28
C GLY A 141 28.94 25.69 33.71
N ILE A 142 29.47 26.45 34.66
CA ILE A 142 28.99 26.45 36.05
C ILE A 142 28.30 27.77 36.31
N TRP A 143 27.22 27.71 37.07
CA TRP A 143 26.51 28.88 37.56
C TRP A 143 26.23 28.73 39.05
N ASP A 144 26.27 29.85 39.75
CA ASP A 144 25.98 29.92 41.17
C ASP A 144 25.12 31.14 41.44
N TRP A 145 23.90 30.89 41.88
CA TRP A 145 22.91 31.90 42.17
C TRP A 145 22.70 32.03 43.68
N ASN A 146 22.90 33.24 44.19
CA ASN A 146 22.57 33.57 45.57
C ASN A 146 21.10 33.98 45.66
N ALA A 147 20.29 33.15 46.31
CA ALA A 147 18.84 33.37 46.41
C ALA A 147 18.48 34.59 47.28
N LYS A 148 19.39 35.06 48.16
CA LYS A 148 19.17 36.22 49.04
C LYS A 148 19.53 37.55 48.36
N SER A 149 20.64 37.60 47.63
CA SER A 149 21.09 38.82 46.94
C SER A 149 20.62 38.94 45.49
N GLY A 150 20.12 37.85 44.91
CA GLY A 150 19.75 37.78 43.49
C GLY A 150 20.94 37.74 42.53
N GLN A 151 22.18 37.78 43.04
CA GLN A 151 23.38 37.77 42.21
C GLN A 151 23.65 36.37 41.66
N VAL A 152 24.05 36.31 40.39
CA VAL A 152 24.51 35.08 39.75
C VAL A 152 25.96 35.25 39.33
N THR A 153 26.77 34.27 39.67
CA THR A 153 28.12 34.13 39.16
C THR A 153 28.13 33.03 38.12
N TRP A 154 28.84 33.28 37.03
CA TRP A 154 28.95 32.38 35.89
C TRP A 154 30.41 32.02 35.69
N SER A 155 30.69 30.78 35.31
CA SER A 155 32.02 30.41 34.83
C SER A 155 32.25 31.01 33.45
N GLU A 156 33.52 31.24 33.10
CA GLU A 156 33.93 31.76 31.78
C GLU A 156 33.42 30.91 30.60
N HIS A 157 33.12 29.64 30.86
CA HIS A 157 32.58 28.74 29.84
C HIS A 157 31.12 29.07 29.50
N VAL A 158 30.35 29.61 30.44
CA VAL A 158 28.98 30.07 30.19
C VAL A 158 28.99 31.29 29.26
N ASP A 159 29.93 32.23 29.44
CA ASP A 159 30.10 33.36 28.52
C ASP A 159 30.34 32.86 27.10
N ARG A 160 31.22 31.87 26.92
CA ARG A 160 31.50 31.26 25.60
C ARG A 160 30.30 30.53 25.02
N LEU A 161 29.56 29.79 25.84
CA LEU A 161 28.34 29.08 25.44
C LEU A 161 27.27 30.06 24.91
N LEU A 162 27.19 31.25 25.50
CA LEU A 162 26.30 32.34 25.13
C LEU A 162 26.85 33.25 24.02
N GLY A 163 28.03 32.94 23.47
CA GLY A 163 28.67 33.74 22.42
C GLY A 163 29.12 35.13 22.89
N LEU A 164 29.32 35.31 24.19
CA LEU A 164 29.72 36.57 24.81
C LEU A 164 31.22 36.61 25.09
N ALA A 165 31.76 37.82 25.20
CA ALA A 165 33.12 38.02 25.70
C ALA A 165 33.22 37.56 27.16
N VAL A 166 34.33 36.88 27.51
CA VAL A 166 34.59 36.37 28.87
C VAL A 166 34.50 37.51 29.89
N GLY A 167 33.75 37.29 30.96
CA GLY A 167 33.54 38.25 32.05
C GLY A 167 32.36 39.21 31.85
N LYS A 168 31.65 39.16 30.70
CA LYS A 168 30.53 40.07 30.41
C LYS A 168 29.30 39.81 31.28
N LEU A 169 29.09 38.58 31.73
CA LEU A 169 27.96 38.22 32.61
C LEU A 169 28.27 38.29 34.11
N SER A 170 29.53 38.50 34.48
CA SER A 170 29.97 38.46 35.88
C SER A 170 29.38 39.64 36.67
N GLY A 171 28.63 39.35 37.74
CA GLY A 171 28.08 40.36 38.65
C GLY A 171 26.75 41.00 38.21
N ARG A 172 26.15 40.57 37.11
CA ARG A 172 24.80 41.01 36.70
C ARG A 172 23.71 40.17 37.37
N ALA A 173 22.57 40.80 37.68
CA ALA A 173 21.35 40.07 37.98
C ALA A 173 20.92 39.29 36.72
N MET A 174 20.50 38.04 36.89
CA MET A 174 20.07 37.18 35.79
C MET A 174 18.78 37.73 35.18
N ASP A 175 18.84 38.20 33.94
CA ASP A 175 17.63 38.41 33.14
C ASP A 175 17.46 37.25 32.16
N LEU A 176 16.69 36.24 32.57
CA LEU A 176 16.40 35.07 31.75
C LEU A 176 15.68 35.44 30.45
N GLU A 177 14.99 36.58 30.42
CA GLU A 177 14.20 37.04 29.27
C GLU A 177 15.10 37.51 28.12
N GLU A 178 16.34 37.92 28.40
CA GLU A 178 17.32 38.32 27.38
C GLU A 178 17.93 37.12 26.63
N VAL A 179 17.93 35.93 27.23
CA VAL A 179 18.74 34.80 26.79
C VAL A 179 17.91 33.57 26.43
N VAL A 180 16.82 33.32 27.15
CA VAL A 180 15.97 32.13 26.99
C VAL A 180 14.88 32.41 25.98
N HIS A 181 14.61 31.43 25.11
CA HIS A 181 13.53 31.50 24.13
C HIS A 181 12.18 31.79 24.83
N PRO A 182 11.36 32.75 24.37
CA PRO A 182 10.14 33.18 25.06
C PRO A 182 9.16 32.04 25.41
N ALA A 183 8.97 31.08 24.50
CA ALA A 183 8.15 29.89 24.72
C ALA A 183 8.63 28.97 25.87
N ASP A 184 9.91 29.00 26.23
CA ASP A 184 10.48 28.10 27.25
C ASP A 184 10.57 28.76 28.64
N LEU A 185 10.38 30.09 28.73
CA LEU A 185 10.39 30.87 29.98
C LEU A 185 9.40 30.38 31.05
N PRO A 186 8.11 30.09 30.72
CA PRO A 186 7.17 29.63 31.74
C PRO A 186 7.59 28.30 32.37
N ARG A 187 8.11 27.37 31.55
CA ARG A 187 8.58 26.06 32.00
C ARG A 187 9.81 26.18 32.89
N LEU A 188 10.77 27.03 32.49
CA LEU A 188 11.97 27.29 33.28
C LEU A 188 11.64 27.89 34.66
N ARG A 189 10.77 28.89 34.70
CA ARG A 189 10.30 29.50 35.96
C ARG A 189 9.61 28.51 36.88
N ALA A 190 8.71 27.69 36.32
CA ALA A 190 8.01 26.66 37.08
C ALA A 190 8.98 25.61 37.65
N GLY A 191 9.95 25.17 36.85
CA GLY A 191 10.99 24.22 37.29
C GLY A 191 11.85 24.77 38.42
N LEU A 192 12.32 26.02 38.29
CA LEU A 192 13.10 26.70 39.33
C LEU A 192 12.29 26.91 40.63
N ALA A 193 11.04 27.37 40.52
CA ALA A 193 10.16 27.57 41.67
C ALA A 193 9.88 26.25 42.41
N THR A 194 9.62 25.17 41.66
CA THR A 194 9.40 23.84 42.22
C THR A 194 10.65 23.34 42.95
N ALA A 195 11.83 23.47 42.34
CA ALA A 195 13.09 23.05 42.96
C ALA A 195 13.36 23.80 44.28
N LEU A 196 13.11 25.11 44.32
CA LEU A 196 13.27 25.91 45.54
C LEU A 196 12.25 25.52 46.63
N GLN A 197 11.00 25.29 46.26
CA GLN A 197 9.94 24.94 47.21
C GLN A 197 10.14 23.52 47.78
N GLN A 198 10.47 22.56 46.91
CA GLN A 198 10.61 21.15 47.27
C GLN A 198 12.02 20.80 47.75
N ARG A 199 12.97 21.74 47.66
CA ARG A 199 14.40 21.53 48.00
C ARG A 199 15.00 20.39 47.18
N SER A 200 14.60 20.29 45.92
CA SER A 200 15.04 19.27 44.97
C SER A 200 16.03 19.87 43.97
N GLN A 201 16.67 19.01 43.18
CA GLN A 201 17.52 19.44 42.08
C GLN A 201 16.69 20.14 40.99
N VAL A 202 17.23 21.23 40.44
CA VAL A 202 16.79 21.83 39.17
C VAL A 202 17.26 20.90 38.05
N ASP A 203 16.36 20.43 37.19
CA ASP A 203 16.70 19.69 35.97
C ASP A 203 15.76 20.14 34.84
N VAL A 204 16.25 21.03 33.99
CA VAL A 204 15.45 21.68 32.95
C VAL A 204 16.23 21.86 31.66
N GLU A 205 15.59 21.53 30.55
CA GLU A 205 16.10 21.80 29.21
C GLU A 205 15.38 23.02 28.63
N TYR A 206 16.09 23.95 28.02
CA TYR A 206 15.50 25.13 27.37
C TYR A 206 16.36 25.61 26.20
N ARG A 207 15.74 26.38 25.31
CA ARG A 207 16.46 27.00 24.20
C ARG A 207 16.96 28.38 24.57
N ILE A 208 18.16 28.70 24.08
CA ILE A 208 18.73 30.05 24.08
C ILE A 208 18.93 30.52 22.64
N GLU A 209 18.96 31.84 22.44
CA GLU A 209 19.26 32.44 21.13
C GLU A 209 20.47 33.37 21.24
N PRO A 210 21.71 32.84 21.13
CA PRO A 210 22.88 33.69 21.10
C PRO A 210 22.87 34.53 19.82
N ALA A 211 23.08 35.85 19.97
CA ALA A 211 22.97 36.84 18.90
C ALA A 211 23.62 36.36 17.58
N GLY A 212 22.79 36.10 16.56
CA GLY A 212 23.22 35.75 15.20
C GLY A 212 23.62 34.30 14.95
N SER A 213 23.44 33.36 15.90
CA SER A 213 23.91 31.96 15.75
C SER A 213 22.80 30.89 15.75
N GLY A 214 21.53 31.31 15.74
CA GLY A 214 20.37 30.41 15.83
C GLY A 214 20.17 29.82 17.23
N TYR A 215 19.11 29.03 17.42
CA TYR A 215 18.78 28.47 18.72
C TYR A 215 19.75 27.35 19.14
N ARG A 216 20.15 27.36 20.42
CA ARG A 216 20.87 26.24 21.07
C ARG A 216 20.04 25.66 22.18
N TRP A 217 20.08 24.34 22.34
CA TRP A 217 19.45 23.64 23.46
C TRP A 217 20.41 23.51 24.63
N ILE A 218 19.96 23.94 25.80
CA ILE A 218 20.73 23.93 27.04
C ILE A 218 20.08 22.98 28.03
N SER A 219 20.87 22.06 28.55
CA SER A 219 20.53 21.29 29.75
C SER A 219 21.08 22.03 30.96
N CYS A 220 20.21 22.44 31.88
CA CYS A 220 20.57 23.10 33.12
C CYS A 220 20.22 22.19 34.30
N LYS A 221 21.24 21.85 35.09
CA LYS A 221 21.08 21.05 36.31
C LYS A 221 21.65 21.81 37.50
N GLY A 222 21.01 21.80 38.66
CA GLY A 222 21.55 22.51 39.82
C GLY A 222 20.96 22.10 41.16
N ASP A 223 21.78 22.12 42.20
CA ASP A 223 21.40 21.74 43.55
C ASP A 223 21.09 22.96 44.40
N VAL A 224 20.02 22.86 45.20
CA VAL A 224 19.60 23.90 46.13
C VAL A 224 20.31 23.70 47.47
N LEU A 225 21.14 24.67 47.85
CA LEU A 225 21.84 24.73 49.12
C LEU A 225 21.04 25.55 50.13
N LEU A 226 20.85 24.99 51.32
CA LEU A 226 20.07 25.58 52.40
C LEU A 226 20.96 26.34 53.39
N ASP A 227 20.43 27.37 54.05
CA ASP A 227 21.08 28.01 55.20
C ASP A 227 20.87 27.22 56.50
N ALA A 228 21.51 27.68 57.58
CA ALA A 228 21.41 27.09 58.92
C ALA A 228 19.97 27.09 59.49
N ALA A 229 19.05 27.88 58.93
CA ALA A 229 17.64 27.91 59.29
C ALA A 229 16.77 27.01 58.37
N GLY A 230 17.39 26.27 57.43
CA GLY A 230 16.70 25.36 56.52
C GLY A 230 16.04 26.04 55.31
N HIS A 231 16.35 27.30 55.02
CA HIS A 231 15.81 28.04 53.88
C HIS A 231 16.77 27.99 52.68
N PRO A 232 16.28 27.91 51.42
CA PRO A 232 17.11 28.02 50.24
C PRO A 232 17.95 29.30 50.25
N ALA A 233 19.27 29.14 50.25
CA ALA A 233 20.22 30.25 50.34
C ALA A 233 20.99 30.45 49.04
N ARG A 234 21.27 29.35 48.33
CA ARG A 234 22.10 29.36 47.13
C ARG A 234 21.68 28.20 46.22
N VAL A 235 21.78 28.38 44.91
CA VAL A 235 21.58 27.31 43.93
C VAL A 235 22.80 27.26 43.04
N THR A 236 23.48 26.13 43.02
CA THR A 236 24.69 25.94 42.21
C THR A 236 24.45 24.84 41.21
N GLY A 237 24.93 25.02 39.99
CA GLY A 237 24.62 24.09 38.93
C GLY A 237 25.52 24.16 37.73
N THR A 238 25.20 23.32 36.76
CA THR A 238 25.87 23.18 35.49
C THR A 238 24.92 23.51 34.34
N VAL A 239 25.49 23.99 33.24
CA VAL A 239 24.82 24.14 31.95
C VAL A 239 25.64 23.47 30.86
N MET A 240 24.98 22.72 29.99
CA MET A 240 25.60 22.01 28.87
C MET A 240 24.81 22.23 27.59
N ASP A 241 25.53 22.47 26.49
CA ASP A 241 24.94 22.50 25.14
C ASP A 241 24.62 21.07 24.69
N ILE A 242 23.34 20.81 24.49
CA ILE A 242 22.78 19.52 24.06
C ILE A 242 22.16 19.62 22.64
N THR A 243 22.51 20.65 21.87
CA THR A 243 21.95 20.90 20.53
C THR A 243 22.20 19.73 19.57
N ALA A 244 23.43 19.20 19.54
CA ALA A 244 23.77 18.06 18.69
C ALA A 244 22.93 16.82 19.01
N ARG A 245 22.67 16.56 20.31
CA ARG A 245 21.79 15.46 20.74
C ARG A 245 20.36 15.68 20.25
N LYS A 246 19.81 16.88 20.43
CA LYS A 246 18.44 17.21 19.99
C LYS A 246 18.29 17.14 18.47
N GLN A 247 19.28 17.57 17.71
CA GLN A 247 19.28 17.45 16.24
C GLN A 247 19.31 15.99 15.80
N ALA A 248 20.12 15.14 16.44
CA ALA A 248 20.14 13.71 16.13
C ALA A 248 18.80 13.03 16.46
N GLU A 249 18.19 13.35 17.62
CA GLU A 249 16.86 12.87 18.00
C GLU A 249 15.78 13.29 16.97
N GLN A 250 15.83 14.55 16.51
CA GLN A 250 14.89 15.07 15.52
C GLN A 250 15.07 14.42 14.14
N GLU A 251 16.30 14.18 13.71
CA GLU A 251 16.57 13.55 12.42
C GLU A 251 16.10 12.08 12.42
N LEU A 252 16.37 11.34 13.49
CA LEU A 252 15.83 9.98 13.67
C LEU A 252 14.30 9.97 13.68
N HIS A 253 13.68 10.91 14.39
CA HIS A 253 12.23 11.04 14.41
C HIS A 253 11.66 11.37 13.02
N ARG A 254 12.31 12.26 12.27
CA ARG A 254 11.94 12.63 10.90
C ARG A 254 12.03 11.42 9.97
N GLN A 255 13.10 10.62 10.05
CA GLN A 255 13.26 9.40 9.26
C GLN A 255 12.17 8.37 9.56
N ALA A 256 11.82 8.17 10.84
CA ALA A 256 10.72 7.31 11.24
C ALA A 256 9.37 7.78 10.67
N LEU A 257 9.08 9.09 10.74
CA LEU A 257 7.86 9.64 10.15
C LEU A 257 7.80 9.47 8.63
N ILE A 258 8.94 9.65 7.93
CA ILE A 258 9.01 9.42 6.49
C ILE A 258 8.64 7.96 6.20
N PHE A 259 9.29 7.00 6.85
CA PHE A 259 9.03 5.57 6.69
C PHE A 259 7.54 5.20 6.93
N GLU A 260 6.94 5.73 7.99
CA GLU A 260 5.53 5.49 8.35
C GLU A 260 4.53 6.17 7.41
N SER A 261 4.92 7.26 6.74
CA SER A 261 4.06 8.05 5.85
C SER A 261 4.04 7.59 4.40
N ILE A 262 4.95 6.68 3.99
CA ILE A 262 4.98 6.14 2.63
C ILE A 262 3.69 5.39 2.35
N SER A 263 2.99 5.72 1.26
CA SER A 263 1.71 5.09 0.89
C SER A 263 1.85 3.63 0.46
N ASP A 264 2.99 3.27 -0.12
CA ASP A 264 3.32 1.88 -0.44
C ASP A 264 3.65 1.11 0.87
N GLY A 265 3.32 -0.18 0.91
CA GLY A 265 3.68 -1.03 2.05
C GLY A 265 5.17 -1.29 2.03
N VAL A 266 5.89 -0.88 3.08
CA VAL A 266 7.34 -1.08 3.19
C VAL A 266 7.62 -2.11 4.28
N VAL A 267 8.36 -3.14 3.91
CA VAL A 267 8.75 -4.24 4.80
C VAL A 267 10.26 -4.43 4.71
N ILE A 268 10.92 -4.51 5.86
CA ILE A 268 12.36 -4.77 5.95
C ILE A 268 12.56 -6.15 6.56
N THR A 269 13.40 -6.98 5.93
CA THR A 269 13.77 -8.31 6.43
C THR A 269 15.25 -8.46 6.68
N ASP A 270 15.61 -9.40 7.54
CA ASP A 270 16.97 -9.89 7.68
C ASP A 270 17.40 -10.73 6.45
N LEU A 271 18.65 -11.21 6.47
CA LEU A 271 19.20 -12.03 5.40
C LEU A 271 18.56 -13.42 5.29
N ALA A 272 17.86 -13.89 6.35
CA ALA A 272 17.11 -15.13 6.34
C ALA A 272 15.65 -14.96 5.89
N GLY A 273 15.21 -13.71 5.64
CA GLY A 273 13.85 -13.38 5.23
C GLY A 273 12.89 -13.10 6.39
N GLY A 274 13.37 -13.05 7.63
CA GLY A 274 12.58 -12.69 8.81
C GLY A 274 12.32 -11.18 8.90
N VAL A 275 11.08 -10.78 9.13
CA VAL A 275 10.70 -9.34 9.16
C VAL A 275 11.29 -8.64 10.39
N ILE A 276 12.03 -7.56 10.14
CA ILE A 276 12.62 -6.64 11.13
C ILE A 276 11.79 -5.36 11.30
N ASP A 277 11.22 -4.85 10.20
CA ASP A 277 10.41 -3.63 10.22
C ASP A 277 9.24 -3.69 9.21
N TRP A 278 8.20 -2.92 9.50
CA TRP A 278 6.90 -2.96 8.85
C TRP A 278 6.16 -1.64 9.08
N ASN A 279 5.96 -0.87 8.02
CA ASN A 279 5.33 0.45 8.13
C ASN A 279 3.80 0.39 8.26
N THR A 280 3.19 1.52 8.63
CA THR A 280 1.73 1.68 8.76
C THR A 280 0.98 1.30 7.48
N SER A 281 1.53 1.58 6.30
CA SER A 281 0.87 1.23 5.03
C SER A 281 0.88 -0.28 4.76
N ALA A 282 1.92 -1.01 5.15
CA ALA A 282 1.95 -2.45 5.10
C ALA A 282 0.91 -3.06 6.07
N GLU A 283 0.72 -2.48 7.26
CA GLU A 283 -0.35 -2.93 8.18
C GLU A 283 -1.73 -2.77 7.55
N ARG A 284 -1.98 -1.61 6.94
CA ARG A 284 -3.26 -1.35 6.26
C ARG A 284 -3.43 -2.29 5.07
N MET A 285 -2.41 -2.45 4.22
CA MET A 285 -2.49 -3.25 3.01
C MET A 285 -2.77 -4.72 3.32
N PHE A 286 -1.94 -5.32 4.16
CA PHE A 286 -1.98 -6.76 4.45
C PHE A 286 -2.96 -7.13 5.57
N GLY A 287 -3.42 -6.15 6.36
CA GLY A 287 -4.33 -6.38 7.48
C GLY A 287 -3.66 -6.98 8.71
N ARG A 288 -2.31 -7.05 8.73
CA ARG A 288 -1.52 -7.62 9.83
C ARG A 288 -0.78 -6.52 10.56
N SER A 289 -0.80 -6.56 11.89
CA SER A 289 -0.02 -5.61 12.69
C SER A 289 1.48 -5.89 12.58
N ARG A 290 2.29 -4.85 12.74
CA ARG A 290 3.75 -4.94 12.84
C ARG A 290 4.15 -6.01 13.86
N LYS A 291 3.49 -6.02 15.03
CA LYS A 291 3.77 -6.97 16.11
C LYS A 291 3.58 -8.43 15.70
N GLU A 292 2.57 -8.72 14.88
CA GLU A 292 2.31 -10.07 14.37
C GLU A 292 3.31 -10.47 13.29
N ALA A 293 3.75 -9.51 12.47
CA ALA A 293 4.68 -9.77 11.37
C ALA A 293 6.14 -9.98 11.84
N MET A 294 6.55 -9.36 12.96
CA MET A 294 7.95 -9.40 13.40
C MET A 294 8.49 -10.82 13.60
N GLY A 295 9.66 -11.09 13.03
CA GLY A 295 10.37 -12.36 13.13
C GLY A 295 9.81 -13.49 12.25
N GLN A 296 8.70 -13.28 11.55
CA GLN A 296 8.14 -14.25 10.59
C GLN A 296 8.62 -13.93 9.17
N THR A 297 8.49 -14.87 8.22
CA THR A 297 8.74 -14.56 6.80
C THR A 297 7.54 -13.85 6.20
N LEU A 298 7.75 -12.94 5.25
CA LEU A 298 6.64 -12.25 4.57
C LEU A 298 5.63 -13.25 4.00
N PHE A 299 6.09 -14.34 3.40
CA PHE A 299 5.20 -15.39 2.88
C PHE A 299 4.31 -15.98 3.98
N SER A 300 4.88 -16.36 5.13
CA SER A 300 4.11 -16.94 6.22
C SER A 300 3.06 -15.98 6.80
N VAL A 301 3.35 -14.67 6.80
CA VAL A 301 2.41 -13.63 7.25
C VAL A 301 1.23 -13.48 6.29
N LEU A 302 1.49 -13.59 4.97
CA LEU A 302 0.48 -13.45 3.93
C LEU A 302 -0.31 -14.75 3.66
N HIS A 303 0.33 -15.90 3.87
CA HIS A 303 -0.21 -17.25 3.62
C HIS A 303 -0.05 -18.14 4.86
N PRO A 304 -0.80 -17.85 5.95
CA PRO A 304 -0.68 -18.62 7.17
C PRO A 304 -1.09 -20.09 6.94
N GLY A 305 -0.21 -21.02 7.31
CA GLY A 305 -0.43 -22.47 7.20
C GLY A 305 0.00 -23.10 5.87
N GLU A 306 0.51 -22.31 4.92
CA GLU A 306 1.09 -22.82 3.68
C GLU A 306 2.63 -22.98 3.80
N GLN A 307 3.19 -23.92 3.04
CA GLN A 307 4.66 -24.03 2.95
C GLN A 307 5.23 -22.86 2.16
N ASP A 308 6.26 -22.23 2.70
CA ASP A 308 6.96 -21.12 2.04
C ASP A 308 7.63 -21.58 0.74
N ARG A 309 7.18 -21.02 -0.38
CA ARG A 309 7.67 -21.32 -1.73
C ARG A 309 8.36 -20.14 -2.39
N LEU A 310 8.18 -18.92 -1.86
CA LEU A 310 8.62 -17.69 -2.51
C LEU A 310 9.90 -17.14 -1.88
N THR A 311 10.09 -17.27 -0.57
CA THR A 311 11.22 -16.63 0.12
C THR A 311 12.56 -17.09 -0.45
N GLY A 312 12.74 -18.41 -0.66
CA GLY A 312 13.96 -18.95 -1.23
C GLY A 312 14.24 -18.44 -2.66
N ALA A 313 13.22 -18.40 -3.51
CA ALA A 313 13.35 -17.91 -4.89
C ALA A 313 13.71 -16.41 -4.94
N ILE A 314 13.13 -15.60 -4.05
CA ILE A 314 13.45 -14.17 -3.92
C ILE A 314 14.89 -14.00 -3.46
N LEU A 315 15.33 -14.70 -2.41
CA LEU A 315 16.69 -14.60 -1.89
C LEU A 315 17.73 -14.98 -2.96
N THR A 316 17.51 -16.08 -3.69
CA THR A 316 18.39 -16.47 -4.81
C THR A 316 18.41 -15.41 -5.91
N ALA A 317 17.26 -14.84 -6.27
CA ALA A 317 17.21 -13.78 -7.28
C ALA A 317 17.97 -12.51 -6.84
N LEU A 318 17.93 -12.16 -5.55
CA LEU A 318 18.70 -11.04 -5.01
C LEU A 318 20.21 -11.30 -5.05
N GLU A 319 20.65 -12.53 -4.79
CA GLU A 319 22.07 -12.91 -4.89
C GLU A 319 22.58 -12.82 -6.34
N VAL A 320 21.79 -13.29 -7.31
CA VAL A 320 22.21 -13.36 -8.72
C VAL A 320 22.04 -12.02 -9.44
N HIS A 321 20.91 -11.33 -9.21
CA HIS A 321 20.51 -10.16 -9.99
C HIS A 321 20.52 -8.85 -9.20
N GLY A 322 20.70 -8.88 -7.88
CA GLY A 322 20.69 -7.69 -7.02
C GLY A 322 19.32 -7.03 -6.85
N ARG A 323 18.27 -7.60 -7.44
CA ARG A 323 16.88 -7.11 -7.37
C ARG A 323 15.93 -8.25 -7.72
N TRP A 324 14.76 -8.23 -7.09
CA TRP A 324 13.60 -9.03 -7.51
C TRP A 324 12.38 -8.13 -7.69
N SER A 325 11.51 -8.47 -8.63
CA SER A 325 10.21 -7.82 -8.82
C SER A 325 9.17 -8.81 -9.31
N GLY A 326 7.95 -8.73 -8.79
CA GLY A 326 6.85 -9.59 -9.21
C GLY A 326 5.53 -9.21 -8.56
N GLU A 327 4.44 -9.80 -9.06
CA GLU A 327 3.13 -9.71 -8.41
C GLU A 327 3.03 -10.75 -7.29
N LEU A 328 2.52 -10.32 -6.13
CA LEU A 328 2.20 -11.19 -5.01
C LEU A 328 0.68 -11.18 -4.81
N GLU A 329 0.10 -12.37 -4.76
CA GLU A 329 -1.28 -12.55 -4.34
C GLU A 329 -1.29 -12.76 -2.83
N PHE A 330 -2.25 -12.15 -2.12
CA PHE A 330 -2.42 -12.34 -0.69
C PHE A 330 -3.89 -12.30 -0.32
N ARG A 331 -4.23 -12.81 0.86
CA ARG A 331 -5.61 -12.77 1.37
C ARG A 331 -5.66 -11.93 2.64
N ARG A 332 -6.55 -10.94 2.65
CA ARG A 332 -6.82 -10.13 3.84
C ARG A 332 -7.69 -10.91 4.83
N ASP A 333 -7.76 -10.44 6.07
CA ASP A 333 -8.54 -11.08 7.14
C ASP A 333 -10.06 -11.13 6.85
N ASP A 334 -10.56 -10.27 5.96
CA ASP A 334 -11.95 -10.29 5.48
C ASP A 334 -12.21 -11.39 4.41
N GLY A 335 -11.19 -12.17 4.05
CA GLY A 335 -11.25 -13.21 3.04
C GLY A 335 -11.07 -12.71 1.60
N MET A 336 -10.87 -11.40 1.39
CA MET A 336 -10.66 -10.83 0.07
C MET A 336 -9.29 -11.22 -0.47
N ALA A 337 -9.27 -11.79 -1.69
CA ALA A 337 -8.04 -12.00 -2.44
C ALA A 337 -7.60 -10.67 -3.07
N CYS A 338 -6.40 -10.25 -2.72
CA CYS A 338 -5.76 -9.01 -3.17
C CYS A 338 -4.47 -9.33 -3.92
N VAL A 339 -4.01 -8.38 -4.74
CA VAL A 339 -2.75 -8.50 -5.49
C VAL A 339 -1.95 -7.22 -5.29
N CYS A 340 -0.66 -7.34 -4.99
CA CYS A 340 0.26 -6.22 -4.96
C CYS A 340 1.46 -6.46 -5.87
N GLU A 341 1.95 -5.39 -6.49
CA GLU A 341 3.27 -5.39 -7.13
C GLU A 341 4.33 -5.23 -6.05
N SER A 342 5.36 -6.06 -6.09
CA SER A 342 6.39 -6.11 -5.05
C SER A 342 7.77 -5.97 -5.67
N VAL A 343 8.59 -5.08 -5.11
CA VAL A 343 9.99 -4.90 -5.49
C VAL A 343 10.86 -5.13 -4.27
N VAL A 344 11.89 -5.97 -4.41
CA VAL A 344 12.83 -6.30 -3.35
C VAL A 344 14.24 -5.93 -3.77
N VAL A 345 14.95 -5.21 -2.90
CA VAL A 345 16.35 -4.82 -3.10
C VAL A 345 17.17 -4.99 -1.81
N PRO A 346 18.46 -5.34 -1.90
CA PRO A 346 19.33 -5.47 -0.75
C PRO A 346 19.75 -4.10 -0.21
N LEU A 347 19.64 -3.91 1.10
CA LEU A 347 20.18 -2.76 1.84
C LEU A 347 21.64 -3.02 2.18
N ARG A 348 22.53 -2.06 1.91
CA ARG A 348 23.98 -2.19 2.13
C ARG A 348 24.50 -1.20 3.15
N ASP A 349 25.50 -1.61 3.92
CA ASP A 349 26.28 -0.71 4.79
C ASP A 349 27.29 0.13 4.01
N ALA A 350 28.04 1.00 4.70
CA ALA A 350 29.05 1.88 4.11
C ALA A 350 30.21 1.10 3.46
N GLU A 351 30.44 -0.16 3.89
CA GLU A 351 31.43 -1.07 3.33
C GLU A 351 30.88 -1.93 2.16
N GLY A 352 29.62 -1.73 1.78
CA GLY A 352 28.96 -2.41 0.66
C GLY A 352 28.42 -3.80 0.98
N ARG A 353 28.45 -4.25 2.24
CA ARG A 353 27.90 -5.54 2.68
C ARG A 353 26.39 -5.45 2.82
N ILE A 354 25.69 -6.50 2.41
CA ILE A 354 24.23 -6.58 2.55
C ILE A 354 23.91 -6.80 4.03
N ILE A 355 23.09 -5.93 4.61
CA ILE A 355 22.70 -5.97 6.02
C ILE A 355 21.22 -6.33 6.23
N ALA A 356 20.38 -6.10 5.22
CA ALA A 356 18.95 -6.37 5.24
C ALA A 356 18.41 -6.37 3.79
N ASN A 357 17.14 -6.74 3.62
CA ASN A 357 16.41 -6.55 2.37
C ASN A 357 15.24 -5.59 2.61
N ILE A 358 14.99 -4.67 1.69
CA ILE A 358 13.82 -3.79 1.71
C ILE A 358 12.87 -4.18 0.59
N MET A 359 11.61 -4.31 0.95
CA MET A 359 10.51 -4.70 0.08
C MET A 359 9.52 -3.56 0.04
N VAL A 360 9.14 -3.15 -1.18
CA VAL A 360 8.12 -2.13 -1.41
C VAL A 360 6.97 -2.79 -2.15
N HIS A 361 5.78 -2.71 -1.57
CA HIS A 361 4.56 -3.31 -2.04
C HIS A 361 3.57 -2.23 -2.45
N ARG A 362 3.09 -2.30 -3.68
CA ARG A 362 2.07 -1.39 -4.22
C ARG A 362 0.78 -2.16 -4.45
N ASP A 363 -0.30 -1.70 -3.81
CA ASP A 363 -1.62 -2.30 -3.98
C ASP A 363 -2.15 -2.06 -5.41
N LEU A 364 -2.54 -3.13 -6.10
CA LEU A 364 -3.10 -3.07 -7.44
C LEU A 364 -4.64 -3.10 -7.45
N SER A 365 -5.29 -3.17 -6.28
CA SER A 365 -6.74 -3.34 -6.15
C SER A 365 -7.52 -2.19 -6.79
N GLU A 366 -7.17 -0.93 -6.48
CA GLU A 366 -7.85 0.24 -7.02
C GLU A 366 -7.70 0.33 -8.54
N ARG A 367 -6.48 0.11 -9.05
CA ARG A 367 -6.19 0.11 -10.48
C ARG A 367 -6.96 -0.98 -11.22
N ARG A 368 -6.98 -2.22 -10.69
CA ARG A 368 -7.75 -3.33 -11.27
C ARG A 368 -9.25 -3.06 -11.22
N GLN A 369 -9.76 -2.44 -10.16
CA GLN A 369 -11.18 -2.10 -10.06
C GLN A 369 -11.60 -1.00 -11.05
N LEU A 370 -10.78 0.05 -11.20
CA LEU A 370 -11.00 1.08 -12.21
C LEU A 370 -10.93 0.51 -13.62
N GLN A 371 -9.94 -0.35 -13.89
CA GLN A 371 -9.80 -1.05 -15.17
C GLN A 371 -11.03 -1.93 -15.47
N ALA A 372 -11.53 -2.70 -14.50
CA ALA A 372 -12.74 -3.50 -14.65
C ALA A 372 -13.98 -2.64 -14.95
N ARG A 373 -14.14 -1.51 -14.24
CA ARG A 373 -15.24 -0.56 -14.50
C ARG A 373 -15.18 0.01 -15.92
N LEU A 374 -13.98 0.31 -16.42
CA LEU A 374 -13.80 0.81 -17.79
C LEU A 374 -14.14 -0.26 -18.83
N VAL A 375 -13.79 -1.53 -18.61
CA VAL A 375 -14.16 -2.64 -19.49
C VAL A 375 -15.69 -2.79 -19.55
N VAL A 376 -16.38 -2.70 -18.41
CA VAL A 376 -17.85 -2.75 -18.36
C VAL A 376 -18.47 -1.54 -19.07
N ALA A 377 -17.94 -0.34 -18.87
CA ALA A 377 -18.42 0.87 -19.52
C ALA A 377 -18.23 0.83 -21.05
N ASP A 378 -17.07 0.36 -21.53
CA ASP A 378 -16.80 0.18 -22.97
C ASP A 378 -17.77 -0.82 -23.60
N ARG A 379 -17.99 -1.95 -22.92
CA ARG A 379 -18.99 -2.95 -23.35
C ARG A 379 -20.40 -2.35 -23.45
N LEU A 380 -20.82 -1.58 -22.46
CA LEU A 380 -22.11 -0.89 -22.47
C LEU A 380 -22.19 0.15 -23.60
N ALA A 381 -21.07 0.82 -23.93
CA ALA A 381 -21.00 1.73 -25.06
C ALA A 381 -21.13 1.00 -26.41
N SER A 382 -20.51 -0.19 -26.57
CA SER A 382 -20.70 -1.04 -27.75
C SER A 382 -22.16 -1.49 -27.91
N VAL A 383 -22.84 -1.85 -26.80
CA VAL A 383 -24.28 -2.14 -26.81
C VAL A 383 -25.10 -0.90 -27.17
N GLY A 384 -24.76 0.26 -26.62
CA GLY A 384 -25.42 1.53 -26.94
C GLY A 384 -25.34 1.88 -28.42
N THR A 385 -24.18 1.63 -29.06
CA THR A 385 -23.98 1.81 -30.51
C THR A 385 -24.92 0.92 -31.33
N LEU A 386 -25.22 -0.28 -30.84
CA LEU A 386 -26.16 -1.22 -31.46
C LEU A 386 -27.63 -0.94 -31.11
N GLY A 387 -27.92 -0.03 -30.17
CA GLY A 387 -29.25 0.15 -29.57
C GLY A 387 -30.35 0.40 -30.59
N ALA A 388 -30.08 1.20 -31.63
CA ALA A 388 -31.04 1.46 -32.71
C ALA A 388 -31.26 0.23 -33.61
N GLY A 389 -30.20 -0.53 -33.91
CA GLY A 389 -30.27 -1.73 -34.74
C GLY A 389 -30.99 -2.90 -34.06
N VAL A 390 -30.65 -3.17 -32.80
CA VAL A 390 -31.30 -4.23 -32.00
C VAL A 390 -32.77 -3.90 -31.77
N ALA A 391 -33.10 -2.64 -31.48
CA ALA A 391 -34.50 -2.22 -31.35
C ALA A 391 -35.27 -2.45 -32.66
N HIS A 392 -34.68 -2.11 -33.81
CA HIS A 392 -35.28 -2.35 -35.11
C HIS A 392 -35.48 -3.85 -35.39
N GLU A 393 -34.51 -4.70 -35.03
CA GLU A 393 -34.60 -6.15 -35.21
C GLU A 393 -35.61 -6.84 -34.30
N ILE A 394 -35.88 -6.30 -33.11
CA ILE A 394 -36.96 -6.78 -32.23
C ILE A 394 -38.31 -6.26 -32.72
N ASN A 395 -38.38 -4.99 -33.13
CA ASN A 395 -39.63 -4.35 -33.55
C ASN A 395 -40.18 -4.93 -34.86
N ASN A 396 -39.33 -5.34 -35.79
CA ASN A 396 -39.77 -5.96 -37.05
C ASN A 396 -40.64 -7.23 -36.85
N PRO A 397 -40.14 -8.28 -36.16
CA PRO A 397 -40.96 -9.44 -35.84
C PRO A 397 -42.14 -9.12 -34.94
N LEU A 398 -41.96 -8.23 -33.96
CA LEU A 398 -43.07 -7.80 -33.12
C LEU A 398 -44.21 -7.18 -33.93
N ALA A 399 -43.89 -6.36 -34.94
CA ALA A 399 -44.89 -5.69 -35.78
C ALA A 399 -45.74 -6.69 -36.57
N TYR A 400 -45.11 -7.62 -37.31
CA TYR A 400 -45.90 -8.60 -38.07
C TYR A 400 -46.61 -9.61 -37.15
N MET A 401 -46.04 -9.94 -35.98
CA MET A 401 -46.73 -10.76 -34.98
C MET A 401 -48.01 -10.11 -34.47
N LEU A 402 -47.97 -8.81 -34.15
CA LEU A 402 -49.15 -8.08 -33.70
C LEU A 402 -50.24 -8.02 -34.77
N VAL A 403 -49.85 -7.84 -36.04
CA VAL A 403 -50.77 -7.90 -37.18
C VAL A 403 -51.37 -9.30 -37.33
N ASN A 404 -50.53 -10.34 -37.33
CA ASN A 404 -50.99 -11.72 -37.47
C ASN A 404 -51.92 -12.13 -36.32
N LEU A 405 -51.61 -11.76 -35.07
CA LEU A 405 -52.49 -12.00 -33.91
C LEU A 405 -53.83 -11.27 -34.04
N HIS A 406 -53.85 -10.06 -34.60
CA HIS A 406 -55.09 -9.33 -34.87
C HIS A 406 -55.96 -10.06 -35.90
N LEU A 407 -55.35 -10.50 -37.01
CA LEU A 407 -56.04 -11.26 -38.07
C LEU A 407 -56.56 -12.62 -37.56
N ILE A 408 -55.78 -13.33 -36.74
CA ILE A 408 -56.20 -14.58 -36.10
C ILE A 408 -57.44 -14.33 -35.22
N ARG A 409 -57.42 -13.28 -34.39
CA ARG A 409 -58.57 -12.95 -33.53
C ARG A 409 -59.81 -12.59 -34.35
N GLU A 410 -59.67 -11.75 -35.38
CA GLU A 410 -60.78 -11.37 -36.25
C GLU A 410 -61.37 -12.59 -36.99
N GLY A 411 -60.50 -13.50 -37.45
CA GLY A 411 -60.91 -14.77 -38.07
C GLY A 411 -61.67 -15.70 -37.11
N LEU A 412 -61.23 -15.79 -35.85
CA LEU A 412 -61.90 -16.56 -34.80
C LEU A 412 -63.25 -15.96 -34.40
N ASP A 413 -63.36 -14.64 -34.26
CA ASP A 413 -64.62 -13.97 -33.92
C ASP A 413 -65.69 -14.19 -35.02
N LYS A 414 -65.28 -14.17 -36.29
CA LYS A 414 -66.15 -14.47 -37.44
C LYS A 414 -66.63 -15.93 -37.43
N LEU A 415 -65.75 -16.87 -37.03
CA LEU A 415 -66.10 -18.29 -36.88
C LEU A 415 -67.15 -18.52 -35.78
N GLU A 416 -67.01 -17.82 -34.66
CA GLU A 416 -67.91 -17.95 -33.51
C GLU A 416 -69.28 -17.30 -33.77
N THR A 417 -69.31 -16.21 -34.54
CA THR A 417 -70.55 -15.44 -34.79
C THR A 417 -71.34 -15.88 -36.03
N GLN A 418 -70.70 -16.40 -37.08
CA GLN A 418 -71.36 -16.60 -38.38
C GLN A 418 -71.50 -18.07 -38.82
N GLY A 419 -70.82 -19.01 -38.16
CA GLY A 419 -70.91 -20.44 -38.46
C GLY A 419 -70.30 -20.83 -39.82
N ALA A 420 -69.25 -21.64 -39.76
CA ALA A 420 -68.35 -22.09 -40.83
C ALA A 420 -67.41 -21.00 -41.41
N PRO A 421 -66.15 -21.34 -41.75
CA PRO A 421 -65.12 -20.36 -42.07
C PRO A 421 -65.33 -19.71 -43.45
N ALA A 422 -65.21 -18.39 -43.54
CA ALA A 422 -64.89 -17.71 -44.80
C ALA A 422 -63.38 -17.79 -45.13
N GLU A 423 -62.52 -17.96 -44.12
CA GLU A 423 -61.08 -18.20 -44.31
C GLU A 423 -60.72 -19.67 -44.06
N PRO A 424 -59.92 -20.32 -44.93
CA PRO A 424 -59.48 -21.70 -44.69
C PRO A 424 -58.74 -21.79 -43.36
N VAL A 425 -59.02 -22.81 -42.54
CA VAL A 425 -58.25 -23.13 -41.31
C VAL A 425 -56.73 -23.11 -41.57
N ALA A 426 -56.30 -23.44 -42.80
CA ALA A 426 -54.93 -23.35 -43.27
C ALA A 426 -54.32 -21.94 -43.24
N ALA A 427 -55.11 -20.88 -43.50
CA ALA A 427 -54.67 -19.48 -43.43
C ALA A 427 -54.42 -19.04 -41.99
N ILE A 428 -55.35 -19.35 -41.07
CA ILE A 428 -55.16 -19.11 -39.64
C ILE A 428 -53.93 -19.89 -39.12
N GLN A 429 -53.76 -21.15 -39.53
CA GLN A 429 -52.57 -21.93 -39.19
C GLN A 429 -51.27 -21.31 -39.72
N GLN A 430 -51.29 -20.70 -40.92
CA GLN A 430 -50.13 -20.00 -41.47
C GLN A 430 -49.78 -18.76 -40.65
N LEU A 431 -50.78 -17.94 -40.28
CA LEU A 431 -50.57 -16.76 -39.42
C LEU A 431 -50.00 -17.16 -38.04
N VAL A 432 -50.48 -18.27 -37.47
CA VAL A 432 -49.94 -18.80 -36.20
C VAL A 432 -48.50 -19.26 -36.35
N ARG A 433 -48.14 -19.95 -37.44
CA ARG A 433 -46.75 -20.35 -37.74
C ARG A 433 -45.83 -19.14 -37.82
N GLU A 434 -46.19 -18.15 -38.64
CA GLU A 434 -45.40 -16.91 -38.79
C GLU A 434 -45.26 -16.15 -37.47
N THR A 435 -46.33 -16.09 -36.67
CA THR A 435 -46.28 -15.46 -35.34
C THR A 435 -45.32 -16.20 -34.41
N THR A 436 -45.30 -17.53 -34.47
CA THR A 436 -44.40 -18.37 -33.67
C THR A 436 -42.95 -18.17 -34.11
N GLU A 437 -42.68 -18.16 -35.42
CA GLU A 437 -41.35 -17.87 -35.99
C GLU A 437 -40.84 -16.48 -35.55
N GLY A 438 -41.73 -15.47 -35.51
CA GLY A 438 -41.37 -14.14 -35.00
C GLY A 438 -41.00 -14.14 -33.52
N ALA A 439 -41.75 -14.88 -32.70
CA ALA A 439 -41.45 -15.00 -31.27
C ALA A 439 -40.12 -15.73 -31.04
N GLU A 440 -39.85 -16.80 -31.78
CA GLU A 440 -38.58 -17.53 -31.73
C GLU A 440 -37.39 -16.67 -32.16
N ARG A 441 -37.60 -15.81 -33.17
CA ARG A 441 -36.59 -14.84 -33.62
C ARG A 441 -36.27 -13.81 -32.53
N ILE A 442 -37.29 -13.21 -31.89
CA ILE A 442 -37.07 -12.29 -30.77
C ILE A 442 -36.38 -13.00 -29.61
N ALA A 443 -36.80 -14.22 -29.28
CA ALA A 443 -36.18 -15.03 -28.24
C ALA A 443 -34.69 -15.29 -28.49
N THR A 444 -34.33 -15.55 -29.75
CA THR A 444 -32.93 -15.73 -30.17
C THR A 444 -32.14 -14.43 -30.01
N ILE A 445 -32.65 -13.29 -30.50
CA ILE A 445 -32.00 -11.97 -30.36
C ILE A 445 -31.74 -11.63 -28.89
N VAL A 446 -32.73 -11.84 -28.01
CA VAL A 446 -32.59 -11.56 -26.57
C VAL A 446 -31.58 -12.50 -25.91
N ARG A 447 -31.57 -13.78 -26.31
CA ARG A 447 -30.59 -14.76 -25.82
C ARG A 447 -29.17 -14.38 -26.22
N ASP A 448 -28.98 -14.00 -27.47
CA ASP A 448 -27.71 -13.56 -28.05
C ASP A 448 -27.16 -12.32 -27.32
N LEU A 449 -28.01 -11.31 -27.09
CA LEU A 449 -27.65 -10.11 -26.32
C LEU A 449 -27.28 -10.44 -24.86
N LYS A 450 -27.93 -11.45 -24.27
CA LYS A 450 -27.70 -11.90 -22.90
C LYS A 450 -26.40 -12.69 -22.74
N VAL A 451 -26.03 -13.51 -23.72
CA VAL A 451 -24.69 -14.13 -23.79
C VAL A 451 -23.63 -13.02 -23.84
N PHE A 452 -23.86 -12.01 -24.69
CA PHE A 452 -23.00 -10.84 -24.78
C PHE A 452 -23.01 -9.97 -23.51
N ALA A 453 -23.98 -10.03 -22.59
CA ALA A 453 -23.96 -9.21 -21.36
C ALA A 453 -23.21 -9.88 -20.18
N ARG A 454 -23.01 -11.20 -20.21
CA ARG A 454 -22.60 -12.01 -19.04
C ARG A 454 -21.08 -12.14 -18.76
N GLY A 455 -20.21 -11.59 -19.61
CA GLY A 455 -18.80 -12.00 -19.79
C GLY A 455 -17.78 -11.92 -18.65
N GLU A 456 -18.18 -11.75 -17.38
CA GLU A 456 -17.29 -11.91 -16.21
C GLU A 456 -17.47 -13.23 -15.47
N GLN A 457 -18.60 -13.93 -15.64
CA GLN A 457 -18.95 -15.06 -14.76
C GLN A 457 -18.42 -16.44 -15.19
N GLU A 458 -17.87 -16.54 -16.40
CA GLU A 458 -17.14 -17.73 -16.85
C GLU A 458 -15.65 -17.55 -16.56
N SER A 459 -15.23 -17.90 -15.35
CA SER A 459 -13.81 -17.86 -14.95
C SER A 459 -12.98 -19.03 -15.50
N ARG A 460 -13.58 -19.98 -16.23
CA ARG A 460 -12.84 -21.11 -16.80
C ARG A 460 -12.98 -21.15 -18.33
N PRO A 461 -11.88 -21.19 -19.08
CA PRO A 461 -11.93 -21.46 -20.50
C PRO A 461 -12.51 -22.86 -20.72
N MET A 462 -13.47 -22.97 -21.63
CA MET A 462 -14.05 -24.23 -22.07
C MET A 462 -13.74 -24.42 -23.56
N PRO A 463 -13.78 -25.64 -24.10
CA PRO A 463 -13.72 -25.83 -25.54
C PRO A 463 -14.92 -25.16 -26.21
N VAL A 464 -14.67 -24.13 -27.03
CA VAL A 464 -15.68 -23.33 -27.73
C VAL A 464 -15.48 -23.47 -29.23
N ASP A 465 -16.60 -23.60 -29.96
CA ASP A 465 -16.62 -23.46 -31.41
C ASP A 465 -16.56 -21.98 -31.80
N VAL A 466 -15.38 -21.54 -32.28
CA VAL A 466 -15.12 -20.14 -32.68
C VAL A 466 -16.09 -19.66 -33.74
N ARG A 467 -16.55 -20.55 -34.63
CA ARG A 467 -17.49 -20.18 -35.70
C ARG A 467 -18.75 -19.56 -35.13
N ARG A 468 -19.31 -20.16 -34.07
CA ARG A 468 -20.52 -19.64 -33.40
C ARG A 468 -20.32 -18.22 -32.88
N SER A 469 -19.16 -17.95 -32.28
CA SER A 469 -18.83 -16.62 -31.76
C SER A 469 -18.71 -15.56 -32.87
N VAL A 470 -18.11 -15.91 -34.01
CA VAL A 470 -17.97 -15.01 -35.16
C VAL A 470 -19.32 -14.78 -35.84
N GLU A 471 -20.11 -15.84 -36.06
CA GLU A 471 -21.46 -15.74 -36.63
C GLU A 471 -22.38 -14.86 -35.78
N LEU A 472 -22.31 -15.01 -34.46
CA LEU A 472 -23.04 -14.18 -33.51
C LEU A 472 -22.65 -12.70 -33.63
N ALA A 473 -21.35 -12.41 -33.66
CA ALA A 473 -20.84 -11.05 -33.84
C ALA A 473 -21.26 -10.45 -35.19
N CYS A 474 -21.22 -11.23 -36.28
CA CYS A 474 -21.69 -10.82 -37.60
C CYS A 474 -23.17 -10.44 -37.59
N LYS A 475 -24.03 -11.27 -36.99
CA LYS A 475 -25.46 -10.98 -36.85
C LYS A 475 -25.70 -9.69 -36.07
N MET A 476 -25.02 -9.50 -34.94
CA MET A 476 -25.16 -8.29 -34.14
C MET A 476 -24.70 -7.02 -34.87
N ALA A 477 -23.66 -7.12 -35.71
CA ALA A 477 -23.13 -6.00 -36.46
C ALA A 477 -23.86 -5.72 -37.79
N ASP A 478 -24.72 -6.64 -38.27
CA ASP A 478 -25.33 -6.59 -39.60
C ASP A 478 -26.06 -5.27 -39.88
N ASN A 479 -26.87 -4.78 -38.93
CA ASN A 479 -27.58 -3.51 -39.07
C ASN A 479 -26.64 -2.32 -39.35
N VAL A 480 -25.46 -2.31 -38.75
CA VAL A 480 -24.48 -1.22 -38.91
C VAL A 480 -23.70 -1.42 -40.20
N ILE A 481 -23.32 -2.67 -40.51
CA ILE A 481 -22.51 -3.01 -41.68
C ILE A 481 -23.30 -2.83 -42.97
N ARG A 482 -24.55 -3.30 -43.05
CA ARG A 482 -25.32 -3.34 -44.30
C ARG A 482 -25.56 -1.97 -44.95
N HIS A 483 -25.49 -0.90 -44.16
CA HIS A 483 -25.63 0.48 -44.63
C HIS A 483 -24.30 1.09 -45.10
N ARG A 484 -23.17 0.39 -44.90
CA ARG A 484 -21.82 0.88 -45.20
C ARG A 484 -21.02 -0.04 -46.11
N ALA A 485 -21.22 -1.35 -46.06
CA ALA A 485 -20.46 -2.32 -46.85
C ALA A 485 -21.20 -3.65 -47.00
N ARG A 486 -20.74 -4.46 -47.96
CA ARG A 486 -21.10 -5.87 -48.06
C ARG A 486 -20.31 -6.70 -47.06
N LEU A 487 -20.99 -7.45 -46.19
CA LEU A 487 -20.37 -8.45 -45.32
C LEU A 487 -20.18 -9.77 -46.07
N VAL A 488 -18.96 -10.31 -46.07
CA VAL A 488 -18.60 -11.59 -46.69
C VAL A 488 -17.97 -12.49 -45.65
N THR A 489 -18.43 -13.75 -45.56
CA THR A 489 -17.96 -14.73 -44.58
C THR A 489 -17.33 -15.94 -45.26
N GLU A 490 -16.13 -16.32 -44.85
CA GLU A 490 -15.38 -17.48 -45.37
C GLU A 490 -14.92 -18.36 -44.20
N PHE A 491 -15.66 -19.44 -43.90
CA PHE A 491 -15.42 -20.25 -42.70
C PHE A 491 -14.99 -21.68 -43.03
N GLU A 492 -13.73 -21.99 -42.75
CA GLU A 492 -13.23 -23.37 -42.78
C GLU A 492 -13.63 -24.15 -41.51
N PRO A 493 -13.68 -25.49 -41.55
CA PRO A 493 -13.79 -26.31 -40.35
C PRO A 493 -12.50 -26.20 -39.53
N VAL A 494 -12.61 -25.78 -38.26
CA VAL A 494 -11.47 -25.62 -37.35
C VAL A 494 -11.75 -26.35 -36.02
N PRO A 495 -10.71 -26.81 -35.31
CA PRO A 495 -10.89 -27.39 -33.98
C PRO A 495 -11.43 -26.35 -32.99
N ALA A 496 -12.07 -26.82 -31.92
CA ALA A 496 -12.49 -25.95 -30.82
C ALA A 496 -11.30 -25.23 -30.19
N VAL A 497 -11.53 -24.10 -29.54
CA VAL A 497 -10.51 -23.32 -28.81
C VAL A 497 -10.85 -23.23 -27.34
N GLU A 498 -9.86 -23.16 -26.47
CA GLU A 498 -10.08 -22.92 -25.04
C GLU A 498 -10.36 -21.44 -24.78
N ALA A 499 -11.64 -21.08 -24.65
CA ALA A 499 -12.05 -19.69 -24.50
C ALA A 499 -13.40 -19.56 -23.76
N SER A 500 -13.83 -18.31 -23.54
CA SER A 500 -15.21 -17.98 -23.21
C SER A 500 -15.89 -17.43 -24.47
N GLU A 501 -17.03 -18.03 -24.83
CA GLU A 501 -17.81 -17.66 -26.01
C GLU A 501 -18.22 -16.18 -25.98
N ALA A 502 -18.66 -15.68 -24.82
CA ALA A 502 -19.05 -14.29 -24.64
C ALA A 502 -17.89 -13.30 -24.89
N ARG A 503 -16.68 -13.66 -24.44
CA ARG A 503 -15.47 -12.83 -24.61
C ARG A 503 -14.97 -12.86 -26.06
N LEU A 504 -15.03 -14.01 -26.73
CA LEU A 504 -14.70 -14.10 -28.16
C LEU A 504 -15.69 -13.29 -29.01
N CYS A 505 -16.99 -13.41 -28.73
CA CYS A 505 -18.00 -12.59 -29.39
C CYS A 505 -17.74 -11.09 -29.21
N GLN A 506 -17.26 -10.67 -28.03
CA GLN A 506 -16.87 -9.28 -27.78
C GLN A 506 -15.70 -8.81 -28.64
N VAL A 507 -14.67 -9.63 -28.80
CA VAL A 507 -13.54 -9.31 -29.67
C VAL A 507 -14.03 -9.12 -31.10
N PHE A 508 -14.74 -10.09 -31.65
CA PHE A 508 -15.15 -10.04 -33.06
C PHE A 508 -16.16 -8.93 -33.32
N LEU A 509 -17.07 -8.65 -32.39
CA LEU A 509 -18.00 -7.53 -32.51
C LEU A 509 -17.26 -6.19 -32.56
N ASN A 510 -16.29 -5.97 -31.66
CA ASN A 510 -15.48 -4.75 -31.65
C ASN A 510 -14.68 -4.58 -32.96
N LEU A 511 -14.13 -5.68 -33.50
CA LEU A 511 -13.41 -5.64 -34.78
C LEU A 511 -14.35 -5.31 -35.95
N LEU A 512 -15.52 -5.93 -36.02
CA LEU A 512 -16.52 -5.67 -37.06
C LEU A 512 -17.09 -4.23 -37.00
N LEU A 513 -17.35 -3.71 -35.80
CA LEU A 513 -17.77 -2.33 -35.62
C LEU A 513 -16.67 -1.33 -36.00
N ASN A 514 -15.41 -1.61 -35.65
CA ASN A 514 -14.29 -0.78 -36.08
C ASN A 514 -14.11 -0.80 -37.61
N ALA A 515 -14.28 -1.96 -38.25
CA ALA A 515 -14.28 -2.10 -39.71
C ALA A 515 -15.38 -1.27 -40.37
N ALA A 516 -16.62 -1.36 -39.86
CA ALA A 516 -17.74 -0.56 -40.36
C ALA A 516 -17.51 0.95 -40.15
N GLN A 517 -16.93 1.34 -39.01
CA GLN A 517 -16.65 2.74 -38.69
C GLN A 517 -15.50 3.34 -39.50
N ALA A 518 -14.58 2.51 -40.00
CA ALA A 518 -13.51 2.92 -40.89
C ALA A 518 -13.99 3.22 -42.33
N ILE A 519 -15.22 2.83 -42.66
CA ILE A 519 -15.84 3.10 -43.95
C ILE A 519 -16.71 4.37 -43.84
N PRO A 520 -16.54 5.35 -44.74
CA PRO A 520 -17.36 6.58 -44.77
C PRO A 520 -18.87 6.29 -44.85
N GLU A 521 -19.70 7.19 -44.34
CA GLU A 521 -21.15 7.14 -44.57
C GLU A 521 -21.47 7.88 -45.87
N ASP A 522 -21.36 7.21 -47.02
CA ASP A 522 -21.85 7.74 -48.29
C ASP A 522 -22.81 6.77 -49.02
N PRO A 523 -23.67 7.26 -49.94
CA PRO A 523 -24.66 6.42 -50.62
C PRO A 523 -24.07 5.33 -51.52
N THR A 524 -22.80 5.46 -51.91
CA THR A 524 -22.04 4.53 -52.78
C THR A 524 -21.27 3.46 -52.00
N SER A 525 -21.17 3.61 -50.68
CA SER A 525 -20.29 2.80 -49.83
C SER A 525 -20.67 1.33 -49.84
N VAL A 526 -21.97 1.01 -49.86
CA VAL A 526 -22.46 -0.38 -49.83
C VAL A 526 -22.01 -1.19 -51.07
N THR A 527 -21.83 -0.52 -52.21
CA THR A 527 -21.41 -1.17 -53.46
C THR A 527 -19.90 -1.20 -53.66
N GLU A 528 -19.17 -0.28 -53.04
CA GLU A 528 -17.71 -0.13 -53.22
C GLU A 528 -16.90 -0.78 -52.10
N HIS A 529 -17.48 -0.88 -50.90
CA HIS A 529 -16.78 -1.39 -49.72
C HIS A 529 -17.24 -2.78 -49.29
N GLU A 530 -16.30 -3.50 -48.72
CA GLU A 530 -16.50 -4.87 -48.26
C GLU A 530 -15.82 -5.09 -46.92
N ILE A 531 -16.49 -5.86 -46.06
CA ILE A 531 -15.92 -6.38 -44.82
C ILE A 531 -15.89 -7.90 -44.94
N ARG A 532 -14.72 -8.53 -44.79
CA ARG A 532 -14.56 -9.99 -44.77
C ARG A 532 -14.29 -10.51 -43.37
N ALA A 533 -15.02 -11.54 -42.97
CA ALA A 533 -14.72 -12.35 -41.79
C ALA A 533 -14.27 -13.74 -42.24
N ILE A 534 -13.03 -14.13 -41.93
CA ILE A 534 -12.40 -15.36 -42.42
C ILE A 534 -12.00 -16.21 -41.21
N ILE A 535 -12.33 -17.50 -41.23
CA ILE A 535 -11.88 -18.49 -40.24
C ILE A 535 -11.08 -19.56 -40.97
N ARG A 536 -9.84 -19.78 -40.55
CA ARG A 536 -8.95 -20.77 -41.15
C ARG A 536 -8.09 -21.49 -40.12
N GLN A 537 -7.63 -22.68 -40.47
CA GLN A 537 -6.65 -23.38 -39.64
C GLN A 537 -5.27 -22.72 -39.79
N GLY A 538 -4.60 -22.49 -38.66
CA GLY A 538 -3.24 -21.94 -38.63
C GLY A 538 -2.18 -23.04 -38.66
N GLU A 539 -1.01 -22.73 -38.08
CA GLU A 539 -0.03 -23.75 -37.71
C GLU A 539 -0.66 -24.84 -36.82
N PRO A 540 -0.08 -26.06 -36.76
CA PRO A 540 -0.61 -27.14 -35.93
C PRO A 540 -0.91 -26.68 -34.49
N GLY A 541 -2.15 -26.86 -34.06
CA GLY A 541 -2.63 -26.44 -32.75
C GLY A 541 -3.10 -24.98 -32.65
N ARG A 542 -3.25 -24.27 -33.79
CA ARG A 542 -3.74 -22.88 -33.83
C ARG A 542 -4.91 -22.68 -34.78
N VAL A 543 -5.83 -21.80 -34.39
CA VAL A 543 -6.97 -21.32 -35.18
C VAL A 543 -6.77 -19.83 -35.46
N VAL A 544 -7.01 -19.40 -36.69
CA VAL A 544 -6.85 -18.01 -37.11
C VAL A 544 -8.18 -17.46 -37.57
N VAL A 545 -8.56 -16.30 -37.02
CA VAL A 545 -9.73 -15.53 -37.45
C VAL A 545 -9.26 -14.16 -37.95
N GLU A 546 -9.67 -13.78 -39.16
CA GLU A 546 -9.33 -12.50 -39.75
C GLU A 546 -10.59 -11.64 -39.97
N VAL A 547 -10.50 -10.36 -39.63
CA VAL A 547 -11.50 -9.35 -39.98
C VAL A 547 -10.81 -8.31 -40.84
N ARG A 548 -11.22 -8.22 -42.11
CA ARG A 548 -10.67 -7.31 -43.11
C ARG A 548 -11.72 -6.31 -43.56
N ASP A 549 -11.34 -5.05 -43.67
CA ASP A 549 -12.15 -3.97 -44.25
C ASP A 549 -11.45 -3.33 -45.45
N THR A 550 -12.22 -2.61 -46.26
CA THR A 550 -11.72 -1.76 -47.36
C THR A 550 -11.90 -0.27 -47.07
N GLY A 551 -11.88 0.12 -45.79
CA GLY A 551 -12.08 1.50 -45.34
C GLY A 551 -10.84 2.38 -45.51
N VAL A 552 -10.77 3.46 -44.74
CA VAL A 552 -9.73 4.50 -44.88
C VAL A 552 -8.31 4.03 -44.54
N GLY A 553 -8.15 2.90 -43.84
CA GLY A 553 -6.85 2.41 -43.37
C GLY A 553 -6.16 3.34 -42.36
N MET A 554 -4.92 3.03 -41.99
CA MET A 554 -4.15 3.72 -40.95
C MET A 554 -2.71 4.00 -41.40
N THR A 555 -2.13 5.12 -40.96
CA THR A 555 -0.70 5.39 -41.16
C THR A 555 0.17 4.52 -40.23
N PRO A 556 1.46 4.30 -40.53
CA PRO A 556 2.35 3.51 -39.67
C PRO A 556 2.42 4.02 -38.22
N GLU A 557 2.35 5.34 -38.03
CA GLU A 557 2.38 5.96 -36.70
C GLU A 557 1.12 5.65 -35.89
N VAL A 558 -0.04 5.65 -36.55
CA VAL A 558 -1.32 5.27 -35.92
C VAL A 558 -1.32 3.77 -35.64
N LEU A 559 -0.90 2.95 -36.62
CA LEU A 559 -0.83 1.48 -36.51
C LEU A 559 0.01 1.03 -35.32
N GLY A 560 1.12 1.71 -35.04
CA GLY A 560 1.99 1.42 -33.90
C GLY A 560 1.36 1.67 -32.53
N ARG A 561 0.20 2.33 -32.45
CA ARG A 561 -0.45 2.77 -31.21
C ARG A 561 -1.88 2.27 -31.03
N ILE A 562 -2.42 1.49 -31.96
CA ILE A 562 -3.84 1.08 -31.96
C ILE A 562 -4.24 0.23 -30.74
N PHE A 563 -3.28 -0.43 -30.10
CA PHE A 563 -3.50 -1.23 -28.90
C PHE A 563 -3.21 -0.46 -27.61
N ASP A 564 -2.72 0.79 -27.71
CA ASP A 564 -2.52 1.66 -26.55
C ASP A 564 -3.88 2.00 -25.93
N PRO A 565 -4.06 1.83 -24.60
CA PRO A 565 -5.28 2.23 -23.94
C PRO A 565 -5.60 3.71 -24.15
N PHE A 566 -6.87 4.03 -24.40
CA PHE A 566 -7.41 5.38 -24.65
C PHE A 566 -6.95 6.05 -25.95
N PHE A 567 -6.19 5.37 -26.80
CA PHE A 567 -5.81 5.91 -28.09
C PHE A 567 -6.96 5.81 -29.10
N THR A 568 -7.33 6.93 -29.73
CA THR A 568 -8.33 6.94 -30.81
C THR A 568 -8.07 8.07 -31.79
N THR A 569 -8.37 7.81 -33.07
CA THR A 569 -8.37 8.81 -34.15
C THR A 569 -9.75 9.42 -34.37
N LYS A 570 -10.76 8.99 -33.62
CA LYS A 570 -12.16 9.45 -33.73
C LYS A 570 -12.36 10.75 -32.94
N ALA A 571 -13.38 11.52 -33.31
CA ALA A 571 -13.73 12.76 -32.60
C ALA A 571 -14.06 12.51 -31.12
N VAL A 572 -13.83 13.53 -30.28
CA VAL A 572 -14.09 13.47 -28.83
C VAL A 572 -15.55 13.07 -28.57
N GLY A 573 -15.75 11.98 -27.84
CA GLY A 573 -17.07 11.42 -27.51
C GLY A 573 -17.59 10.34 -28.46
N VAL A 574 -16.93 10.08 -29.60
CA VAL A 574 -17.34 9.03 -30.56
C VAL A 574 -16.64 7.70 -30.30
N GLY A 575 -15.40 7.74 -29.79
CA GLY A 575 -14.62 6.55 -29.46
C GLY A 575 -13.97 6.66 -28.08
N THR A 576 -14.11 5.62 -27.27
CA THR A 576 -13.45 5.48 -25.97
C THR A 576 -11.94 5.24 -26.08
N GLY A 577 -11.47 4.78 -27.25
CA GLY A 577 -10.09 4.34 -27.46
C GLY A 577 -9.74 3.07 -26.68
N LEU A 578 -10.72 2.38 -26.08
CA LEU A 578 -10.49 1.19 -25.26
C LEU A 578 -10.74 -0.12 -26.02
N GLY A 579 -11.63 -0.13 -27.02
CA GLY A 579 -12.07 -1.36 -27.69
C GLY A 579 -10.96 -2.28 -28.17
N LEU A 580 -9.94 -1.77 -28.89
CA LEU A 580 -8.82 -2.58 -29.39
C LEU A 580 -7.87 -3.02 -28.27
N SER A 581 -7.60 -2.17 -27.27
CA SER A 581 -6.79 -2.55 -26.10
C SER A 581 -7.46 -3.66 -25.28
N ILE A 582 -8.79 -3.65 -25.19
CA ILE A 582 -9.59 -4.70 -24.55
C ILE A 582 -9.55 -5.98 -25.38
N CYS A 583 -9.67 -5.89 -26.71
CA CYS A 583 -9.50 -7.05 -27.59
C CYS A 583 -8.14 -7.72 -27.38
N HIS A 584 -7.07 -6.93 -27.31
CA HIS A 584 -5.71 -7.43 -27.03
C HIS A 584 -5.64 -8.18 -25.69
N GLY A 585 -6.08 -7.54 -24.60
CA GLY A 585 -6.05 -8.16 -23.27
C GLY A 585 -6.93 -9.42 -23.16
N ILE A 586 -8.11 -9.44 -23.81
CA ILE A 586 -8.97 -10.63 -23.85
C ILE A 586 -8.25 -11.80 -24.53
N ILE A 587 -7.66 -11.56 -25.71
CA ILE A 587 -7.00 -12.61 -26.49
C ILE A 587 -5.72 -13.10 -25.79
N GLU A 588 -4.93 -12.21 -25.20
CA GLU A 588 -3.76 -12.59 -24.39
C GLU A 588 -4.15 -13.42 -23.16
N SER A 589 -5.26 -13.06 -22.48
CA SER A 589 -5.75 -13.83 -21.32
C SER A 589 -6.14 -15.27 -21.67
N MET A 590 -6.41 -15.55 -22.95
CA MET A 590 -6.70 -16.89 -23.49
C MET A 590 -5.44 -17.57 -24.06
N GLY A 591 -4.26 -16.98 -23.89
CA GLY A 591 -3.01 -17.49 -24.44
C GLY A 591 -2.88 -17.38 -25.96
N GLY A 592 -3.72 -16.54 -26.59
CA GLY A 592 -3.68 -16.20 -28.01
C GLY A 592 -2.91 -14.91 -28.29
N SER A 593 -2.94 -14.45 -29.55
CA SER A 593 -2.37 -13.16 -29.96
C SER A 593 -3.21 -12.48 -31.03
N ILE A 594 -3.28 -11.15 -31.02
CA ILE A 594 -3.92 -10.33 -32.07
C ILE A 594 -2.87 -9.51 -32.82
N GLN A 595 -2.99 -9.43 -34.14
CA GLN A 595 -2.12 -8.67 -35.03
C GLN A 595 -2.95 -7.77 -35.94
N ALA A 596 -2.38 -6.68 -36.43
CA ALA A 596 -3.03 -5.78 -37.37
C ALA A 596 -2.08 -5.37 -38.49
N GLU A 597 -2.61 -5.35 -39.71
CA GLU A 597 -1.96 -4.83 -40.91
C GLU A 597 -2.89 -3.77 -41.51
N SER A 598 -2.39 -2.62 -41.92
CA SER A 598 -3.23 -1.55 -42.49
C SER A 598 -2.42 -0.68 -43.43
N VAL A 599 -3.07 -0.24 -44.52
CA VAL A 599 -2.48 0.66 -45.51
C VAL A 599 -3.46 1.81 -45.76
N PRO A 600 -3.02 3.08 -45.69
CA PRO A 600 -3.91 4.21 -45.96
C PRO A 600 -4.62 4.09 -47.31
N GLY A 601 -5.95 4.20 -47.30
CA GLY A 601 -6.81 4.09 -48.48
C GLY A 601 -7.09 2.67 -48.98
N GLN A 602 -6.54 1.62 -48.37
CA GLN A 602 -6.80 0.22 -48.76
C GLN A 602 -7.53 -0.59 -47.66
N GLY A 603 -7.75 0.01 -46.50
CA GLY A 603 -8.39 -0.62 -45.35
C GLY A 603 -7.41 -1.30 -44.38
N SER A 604 -7.97 -2.10 -43.48
CA SER A 604 -7.22 -2.78 -42.42
C SER A 604 -7.55 -4.26 -42.34
N THR A 605 -6.63 -5.06 -41.80
CA THR A 605 -6.81 -6.49 -41.53
C THR A 605 -6.36 -6.78 -40.11
N PHE A 606 -7.27 -7.30 -39.30
CA PHE A 606 -6.99 -7.76 -37.94
C PHE A 606 -6.98 -9.28 -37.93
N ARG A 607 -5.92 -9.88 -37.39
CA ARG A 607 -5.70 -11.33 -37.32
C ARG A 607 -5.65 -11.77 -35.87
N VAL A 608 -6.61 -12.57 -35.44
CA VAL A 608 -6.71 -13.17 -34.11
C VAL A 608 -6.25 -14.63 -34.19
N ILE A 609 -5.28 -15.00 -33.36
CA ILE A 609 -4.65 -16.32 -33.34
C ILE A 609 -4.94 -16.95 -31.98
N LEU A 610 -5.65 -18.09 -31.98
CA LEU A 610 -6.10 -18.81 -30.79
C LEU A 610 -5.48 -20.20 -30.74
N ARG A 611 -5.32 -20.76 -29.55
CA ARG A 611 -4.86 -22.16 -29.36
C ARG A 611 -6.05 -23.11 -29.48
N SER A 612 -5.87 -24.22 -30.19
CA SER A 612 -6.88 -25.28 -30.22
C SER A 612 -6.99 -25.95 -28.84
N ALA A 613 -8.20 -26.28 -28.41
CA ALA A 613 -8.46 -27.09 -27.24
C ALA A 613 -7.89 -28.50 -27.44
N LEU A 614 -7.35 -29.08 -26.36
CA LEU A 614 -6.85 -30.46 -26.35
C LEU A 614 -7.99 -31.49 -26.29
N HIS A 615 -9.20 -31.06 -25.94
CA HIS A 615 -10.40 -31.89 -25.84
C HIS A 615 -11.49 -31.32 -26.74
N GLU A 616 -12.19 -32.19 -27.47
CA GLU A 616 -13.42 -31.80 -28.16
C GLU A 616 -14.44 -31.27 -27.14
N PRO A 617 -15.28 -30.29 -27.53
CA PRO A 617 -16.35 -29.82 -26.67
C PRO A 617 -17.20 -31.01 -26.26
N ASP A 618 -17.51 -31.12 -24.96
CA ASP A 618 -18.48 -32.09 -24.47
C ASP A 618 -19.76 -31.90 -25.29
N VAL A 619 -19.96 -32.80 -26.24
CA VAL A 619 -21.23 -32.95 -26.92
C VAL A 619 -22.15 -33.48 -25.84
N TYR A 620 -22.88 -32.55 -25.18
CA TYR A 620 -24.04 -32.93 -24.38
C TYR A 620 -24.82 -33.94 -25.21
N PRO A 621 -25.12 -35.13 -24.66
CA PRO A 621 -25.65 -36.22 -25.46
C PRO A 621 -26.91 -35.71 -26.16
N ARG A 622 -26.91 -35.78 -27.50
CA ARG A 622 -28.14 -35.66 -28.28
C ARG A 622 -29.08 -36.72 -27.74
N LEU A 623 -30.16 -36.27 -27.09
CA LEU A 623 -31.22 -37.14 -26.61
C LEU A 623 -31.84 -37.84 -27.82
N SER A 624 -31.58 -39.13 -27.93
CA SER A 624 -32.24 -40.04 -28.85
C SER A 624 -33.42 -40.70 -28.13
N ALA A 625 -34.56 -40.67 -28.84
CA ALA A 625 -35.76 -41.50 -28.72
C ALA A 625 -36.75 -41.26 -27.55
N ALA A 626 -37.83 -40.58 -27.91
CA ALA A 626 -39.24 -40.79 -27.55
C ALA A 626 -39.57 -41.44 -26.18
N ALA A 627 -40.06 -40.61 -25.26
CA ALA A 627 -40.76 -41.05 -24.05
C ALA A 627 -42.03 -41.84 -24.40
N GLN A 628 -42.31 -42.91 -23.64
CA GLN A 628 -43.57 -43.65 -23.74
C GLN A 628 -44.70 -42.89 -23.02
N PRO A 629 -45.93 -42.85 -23.57
CA PRO A 629 -47.07 -42.19 -22.94
C PRO A 629 -47.64 -43.07 -21.82
N GLY A 630 -47.75 -42.58 -20.58
CA GLY A 630 -48.42 -43.39 -19.54
C GLY A 630 -48.67 -42.84 -18.13
N ALA A 631 -48.01 -41.80 -17.61
CA ALA A 631 -48.24 -41.36 -16.22
C ALA A 631 -48.35 -39.84 -16.08
N ARG A 632 -49.43 -39.37 -15.42
CA ARG A 632 -49.65 -37.95 -15.11
C ARG A 632 -48.87 -37.59 -13.84
N ALA A 633 -47.83 -36.76 -13.95
CA ALA A 633 -47.13 -36.18 -12.81
C ALA A 633 -47.94 -35.03 -12.18
N ARG A 634 -47.72 -34.77 -10.89
CA ARG A 634 -48.17 -33.56 -10.19
C ARG A 634 -47.10 -32.49 -10.22
N ILE A 635 -47.39 -31.37 -10.86
CA ILE A 635 -46.44 -30.29 -11.09
C ILE A 635 -46.93 -29.02 -10.40
N LEU A 636 -46.04 -28.33 -9.70
CA LEU A 636 -46.30 -26.98 -9.19
C LEU A 636 -45.51 -25.97 -10.03
N VAL A 637 -46.20 -24.99 -10.60
CA VAL A 637 -45.59 -23.86 -11.31
C VAL A 637 -45.65 -22.62 -10.42
N VAL A 638 -44.49 -22.03 -10.14
CA VAL A 638 -44.32 -20.87 -9.27
C VAL A 638 -43.65 -19.75 -10.07
N ASP A 639 -44.39 -18.68 -10.32
CA ASP A 639 -43.93 -17.50 -11.06
C ASP A 639 -44.80 -16.31 -10.64
N ASP A 640 -44.25 -15.13 -10.44
CA ASP A 640 -45.02 -13.96 -10.00
C ASP A 640 -45.88 -13.35 -11.12
N GLU A 641 -45.61 -13.70 -12.38
CA GLU A 641 -46.37 -13.28 -13.55
C GLU A 641 -47.54 -14.25 -13.82
N PRO A 642 -48.82 -13.85 -13.59
CA PRO A 642 -49.96 -14.77 -13.72
C PRO A 642 -50.15 -15.31 -15.14
N ASN A 643 -49.74 -14.53 -16.16
CA ASN A 643 -49.83 -14.96 -17.55
C ASN A 643 -48.86 -16.13 -17.84
N VAL A 644 -47.69 -16.14 -17.20
CA VAL A 644 -46.70 -17.21 -17.33
C VAL A 644 -47.21 -18.49 -16.65
N THR A 645 -47.72 -18.38 -15.42
CA THR A 645 -48.28 -19.54 -14.71
C THR A 645 -49.46 -20.16 -15.46
N VAL A 646 -50.38 -19.34 -15.98
CA VAL A 646 -51.52 -19.80 -16.80
C VAL A 646 -51.06 -20.45 -18.11
N ALA A 647 -50.07 -19.88 -18.80
CA ALA A 647 -49.55 -20.45 -20.04
C ALA A 647 -48.89 -21.83 -19.81
N LEU A 648 -48.05 -21.94 -18.78
CA LEU A 648 -47.41 -23.21 -18.41
C LEU A 648 -48.44 -24.25 -17.94
N GLN A 649 -49.43 -23.84 -17.16
CA GLN A 649 -50.54 -24.70 -16.76
C GLN A 649 -51.29 -25.24 -17.98
N ARG A 650 -51.69 -24.38 -18.93
CA ARG A 650 -52.38 -24.81 -20.16
C ARG A 650 -51.55 -25.77 -21.00
N SER A 651 -50.24 -25.54 -21.08
CA SER A 651 -49.32 -26.35 -21.90
C SER A 651 -49.08 -27.77 -21.34
N LEU A 652 -49.14 -27.91 -20.01
CA LEU A 652 -48.83 -29.15 -19.29
C LEU A 652 -50.08 -29.90 -18.79
N ALA A 653 -51.22 -29.23 -18.63
CA ALA A 653 -52.46 -29.83 -18.07
C ALA A 653 -53.10 -30.91 -18.95
N THR A 654 -52.73 -31.00 -20.23
CA THR A 654 -53.18 -32.08 -21.12
C THR A 654 -52.65 -33.44 -20.66
N GLU A 655 -51.43 -33.46 -20.14
CA GLU A 655 -50.67 -34.68 -19.82
C GLU A 655 -50.40 -34.85 -18.32
N HIS A 656 -50.57 -33.80 -17.51
CA HIS A 656 -50.17 -33.77 -16.09
C HIS A 656 -51.18 -33.02 -15.21
N GLU A 657 -51.14 -33.25 -13.89
CA GLU A 657 -51.91 -32.45 -12.93
C GLU A 657 -51.06 -31.23 -12.53
N VAL A 658 -51.51 -30.02 -12.88
CA VAL A 658 -50.71 -28.80 -12.69
C VAL A 658 -51.40 -27.82 -11.74
N ALA A 659 -50.73 -27.56 -10.62
CA ALA A 659 -51.05 -26.49 -9.69
C ALA A 659 -50.19 -25.25 -9.99
N THR A 660 -50.72 -24.07 -9.71
CA THR A 660 -50.03 -22.79 -9.92
C THR A 660 -49.98 -21.98 -8.64
N ALA A 661 -48.91 -21.22 -8.46
CA ALA A 661 -48.73 -20.29 -7.36
C ALA A 661 -48.06 -19.00 -7.86
N ASN A 662 -48.71 -17.86 -7.65
CA ASN A 662 -48.19 -16.57 -8.12
C ASN A 662 -47.21 -15.89 -7.13
N SER A 663 -46.65 -16.66 -6.19
CA SER A 663 -45.65 -16.20 -5.22
C SER A 663 -45.03 -17.39 -4.49
N ALA A 664 -43.81 -17.22 -3.97
CA ALA A 664 -43.17 -18.21 -3.12
C ALA A 664 -43.99 -18.53 -1.86
N GLN A 665 -44.64 -17.54 -1.21
CA GLN A 665 -45.48 -17.83 -0.05
C GLN A 665 -46.72 -18.67 -0.41
N ALA A 666 -47.34 -18.44 -1.57
CA ALA A 666 -48.45 -19.27 -2.03
C ALA A 666 -47.99 -20.72 -2.30
N ALA A 667 -46.83 -20.90 -2.91
CA ALA A 667 -46.23 -22.21 -3.12
C ALA A 667 -45.94 -22.93 -1.80
N LEU A 668 -45.33 -22.23 -0.84
CA LEU A 668 -45.01 -22.78 0.48
C LEU A 668 -46.29 -23.23 1.23
N ARG A 669 -47.37 -22.44 1.16
CA ARG A 669 -48.67 -22.82 1.75
C ARG A 669 -49.22 -24.11 1.15
N LEU A 670 -49.21 -24.23 -0.18
CA LEU A 670 -49.68 -25.44 -0.87
C LEU A 670 -48.91 -26.69 -0.44
N VAL A 671 -47.60 -26.58 -0.24
CA VAL A 671 -46.77 -27.71 0.22
C VAL A 671 -47.00 -28.02 1.70
N ASN A 672 -47.17 -26.99 2.54
CA ASN A 672 -47.41 -27.12 3.98
C ASN A 672 -48.80 -27.67 4.31
N GLU A 673 -49.80 -27.38 3.48
CA GLU A 673 -51.16 -27.92 3.58
C GLU A 673 -51.26 -29.40 3.13
N GLY A 674 -50.12 -30.03 2.82
CA GLY A 674 -50.03 -31.45 2.45
C GLY A 674 -49.86 -31.71 0.96
N GLY A 675 -49.74 -30.66 0.13
CA GLY A 675 -49.41 -30.79 -1.28
C GLY A 675 -48.04 -31.45 -1.48
N ARG A 676 -47.99 -32.48 -2.32
CA ARG A 676 -46.75 -33.12 -2.76
C ARG A 676 -46.73 -33.12 -4.27
N PHE A 677 -45.63 -32.65 -4.82
CA PHE A 677 -45.41 -32.50 -6.25
C PHE A 677 -44.20 -33.33 -6.66
N ASP A 678 -44.26 -33.86 -7.89
CA ASP A 678 -43.17 -34.61 -8.54
C ASP A 678 -42.15 -33.65 -9.16
N LEU A 679 -42.58 -32.44 -9.50
CA LEU A 679 -41.75 -31.38 -10.01
C LEU A 679 -42.26 -30.00 -9.56
N ILE A 680 -41.35 -29.12 -9.15
CA ILE A 680 -41.68 -27.72 -8.85
C ILE A 680 -40.89 -26.82 -9.80
N LEU A 681 -41.56 -26.23 -10.78
CA LEU A 681 -40.98 -25.22 -11.68
C LEU A 681 -41.07 -23.86 -10.98
N CYS A 682 -39.95 -23.22 -10.68
CA CYS A 682 -39.93 -22.00 -9.87
C CYS A 682 -39.07 -20.91 -10.51
N ASP A 683 -39.63 -19.70 -10.68
CA ASP A 683 -38.80 -18.54 -10.99
C ASP A 683 -37.86 -18.24 -9.82
N VAL A 684 -36.62 -17.89 -10.15
CA VAL A 684 -35.61 -17.53 -9.16
C VAL A 684 -35.88 -16.14 -8.58
N MET A 685 -36.33 -15.22 -9.42
CA MET A 685 -36.50 -13.81 -9.06
C MET A 685 -37.99 -13.49 -8.93
N MET A 686 -38.50 -13.47 -7.70
CA MET A 686 -39.87 -13.08 -7.39
C MET A 686 -39.88 -12.04 -6.26
N PRO A 687 -40.84 -11.09 -6.26
CA PRO A 687 -40.95 -10.06 -5.23
C PRO A 687 -41.28 -10.66 -3.85
N GLY A 688 -40.75 -10.03 -2.80
CA GLY A 688 -40.93 -10.44 -1.41
C GLY A 688 -40.05 -11.62 -1.03
N MET A 689 -40.36 -12.82 -1.54
CA MET A 689 -39.61 -14.05 -1.25
C MET A 689 -39.15 -14.68 -2.57
N THR A 690 -37.84 -14.85 -2.71
CA THR A 690 -37.23 -15.36 -3.95
C THR A 690 -37.38 -16.89 -4.06
N GLY A 691 -37.16 -17.44 -5.25
CA GLY A 691 -37.12 -18.90 -5.43
C GLY A 691 -36.01 -19.58 -4.62
N MET A 692 -34.93 -18.85 -4.31
CA MET A 692 -33.85 -19.34 -3.43
C MET A 692 -34.33 -19.44 -1.98
N ASP A 693 -35.03 -18.41 -1.50
CA ASP A 693 -35.59 -18.42 -0.14
C ASP A 693 -36.64 -19.52 -0.03
N LEU A 694 -37.45 -19.75 -1.08
CA LEU A 694 -38.39 -20.88 -1.15
C LEU A 694 -37.66 -22.22 -1.05
N TYR A 695 -36.57 -22.40 -1.78
CA TYR A 695 -35.75 -23.61 -1.70
C TYR A 695 -35.20 -23.85 -0.30
N PHE A 696 -34.68 -22.82 0.37
CA PHE A 696 -34.17 -22.95 1.74
C PHE A 696 -35.29 -23.25 2.75
N GLU A 697 -36.44 -22.59 2.65
CA GLU A 697 -37.59 -22.85 3.54
C GLU A 697 -38.18 -24.26 3.31
N LEU A 698 -38.27 -24.71 2.06
CA LEU A 698 -38.63 -26.09 1.74
C LEU A 698 -37.55 -27.07 2.22
N GLY A 699 -36.27 -26.73 2.12
CA GLY A 699 -35.16 -27.54 2.63
C GLY A 699 -35.22 -27.75 4.15
N ARG A 700 -35.80 -26.80 4.90
CA ARG A 700 -36.01 -26.91 6.35
C ARG A 700 -37.27 -27.67 6.73
N SER A 701 -38.34 -27.54 5.95
CA SER A 701 -39.66 -28.09 6.26
C SER A 701 -39.93 -29.44 5.58
N VAL A 702 -39.66 -29.54 4.27
CA VAL A 702 -39.91 -30.71 3.42
C VAL A 702 -38.75 -30.91 2.42
N PRO A 703 -37.58 -31.44 2.86
CA PRO A 703 -36.35 -31.50 2.06
C PRO A 703 -36.51 -32.21 0.71
N GLU A 704 -37.37 -33.23 0.66
CA GLU A 704 -37.70 -33.97 -0.56
C GLU A 704 -38.26 -33.06 -1.66
N GLN A 705 -39.13 -32.11 -1.32
CA GLN A 705 -39.73 -31.19 -2.29
C GLN A 705 -38.72 -30.15 -2.78
N ALA A 706 -37.80 -29.71 -1.93
CA ALA A 706 -36.69 -28.84 -2.36
C ALA A 706 -35.81 -29.53 -3.42
N GLY A 707 -35.57 -30.85 -3.28
CA GLY A 707 -34.84 -31.65 -4.27
C GLY A 707 -35.53 -31.75 -5.64
N ARG A 708 -36.86 -31.57 -5.70
CA ARG A 708 -37.67 -31.61 -6.92
C ARG A 708 -37.86 -30.25 -7.59
N MET A 709 -37.23 -29.20 -7.07
CA MET A 709 -37.29 -27.87 -7.68
C MET A 709 -36.45 -27.78 -8.94
N VAL A 710 -36.95 -27.06 -9.92
CA VAL A 710 -36.26 -26.67 -11.16
C VAL A 710 -36.38 -25.18 -11.32
N PHE A 711 -35.23 -24.51 -11.41
CA PHE A 711 -35.15 -23.06 -11.40
C PHE A 711 -35.30 -22.49 -12.81
N MET A 712 -36.30 -21.65 -13.02
CA MET A 712 -36.49 -20.86 -14.24
C MET A 712 -35.74 -19.53 -14.09
N THR A 713 -34.94 -19.15 -15.08
CA THR A 713 -34.00 -18.03 -14.92
C THR A 713 -34.14 -16.95 -16.00
N GLY A 714 -34.50 -15.73 -15.59
CA GLY A 714 -34.60 -14.54 -16.46
C GLY A 714 -33.26 -13.92 -16.85
N GLY A 715 -32.19 -14.14 -16.07
CA GLY A 715 -30.82 -13.72 -16.40
C GLY A 715 -30.27 -12.51 -15.67
N ALA A 716 -31.11 -11.71 -15.02
CA ALA A 716 -30.66 -10.70 -14.08
C ALA A 716 -30.43 -11.37 -12.72
N PHE A 717 -29.17 -11.51 -12.31
CA PHE A 717 -28.82 -12.20 -11.08
C PHE A 717 -28.03 -11.27 -10.16
N THR A 718 -28.43 -11.21 -8.90
CA THR A 718 -27.58 -10.65 -7.84
C THR A 718 -26.38 -11.57 -7.60
N PRO A 719 -25.25 -11.09 -7.03
CA PRO A 719 -24.11 -11.96 -6.68
C PRO A 719 -24.53 -13.18 -5.84
N ARG A 720 -25.49 -12.99 -4.92
CA ARG A 720 -26.10 -14.05 -4.12
C ARG A 720 -26.79 -15.11 -5.00
N THR A 721 -27.56 -14.68 -5.99
CA THR A 721 -28.26 -15.57 -6.92
C THR A 721 -27.31 -16.39 -7.79
N VAL A 722 -26.21 -15.78 -8.25
CA VAL A 722 -25.21 -16.46 -9.05
C VAL A 722 -24.47 -17.53 -8.25
N SER A 723 -24.05 -17.21 -7.01
CA SER A 723 -23.42 -18.24 -6.17
C SER A 723 -24.37 -19.37 -5.88
N PHE A 724 -25.62 -19.08 -5.49
CA PHE A 724 -26.62 -20.10 -5.24
C PHE A 724 -26.85 -21.00 -6.46
N LEU A 725 -27.09 -20.41 -7.64
CA LEU A 725 -27.33 -21.18 -8.85
C LEU A 725 -26.10 -21.95 -9.33
N ARG A 726 -24.89 -21.57 -8.94
CA ARG A 726 -23.69 -22.36 -9.23
C ARG A 726 -23.59 -23.60 -8.34
N ASP A 727 -23.90 -23.44 -7.06
CA ASP A 727 -23.63 -24.45 -6.03
C ASP A 727 -24.80 -25.42 -5.83
N VAL A 728 -26.02 -25.04 -6.24
CA VAL A 728 -27.23 -25.88 -6.09
C VAL A 728 -27.24 -27.03 -7.12
N PRO A 729 -27.54 -28.28 -6.68
CA PRO A 729 -27.54 -29.46 -7.56
C PRO A 729 -28.76 -29.54 -8.48
N ASN A 730 -29.80 -28.75 -8.22
CA ASN A 730 -31.06 -28.74 -8.95
C ASN A 730 -30.90 -28.30 -10.42
N LEU A 731 -31.82 -28.77 -11.28
CA LEU A 731 -31.86 -28.42 -12.69
C LEU A 731 -32.27 -26.95 -12.90
N LYS A 732 -31.82 -26.38 -14.03
CA LYS A 732 -32.00 -24.96 -14.39
C LYS A 732 -32.53 -24.86 -15.81
N LEU A 733 -33.53 -24.01 -16.01
CA LEU A 733 -34.09 -23.64 -17.30
C LEU A 733 -33.89 -22.15 -17.54
N SER A 734 -33.55 -21.76 -18.77
CA SER A 734 -33.40 -20.36 -19.15
C SER A 734 -34.71 -19.83 -19.74
N LYS A 735 -35.13 -18.63 -19.31
CA LYS A 735 -36.18 -17.87 -20.00
C LYS A 735 -35.56 -17.13 -21.20
N PRO A 736 -36.22 -17.09 -22.38
CA PRO A 736 -37.52 -17.68 -22.70
C PRO A 736 -37.47 -19.22 -22.83
N LEU A 737 -38.52 -19.89 -22.30
CA LEU A 737 -38.61 -21.35 -22.16
C LEU A 737 -38.94 -22.03 -23.50
N ASP A 738 -38.21 -23.09 -23.83
CA ASP A 738 -38.56 -24.02 -24.91
C ASP A 738 -39.56 -25.06 -24.39
N LEU A 739 -40.78 -25.06 -24.96
CA LEU A 739 -41.85 -25.97 -24.55
C LEU A 739 -41.52 -27.44 -24.80
N THR A 740 -40.69 -27.75 -25.80
CA THR A 740 -40.26 -29.11 -26.11
C THR A 740 -39.33 -29.62 -25.02
N GLN A 741 -38.31 -28.83 -24.67
CA GLN A 741 -37.39 -29.14 -23.57
C GLN A 741 -38.12 -29.25 -22.23
N LEU A 742 -39.10 -28.38 -21.99
CA LEU A 742 -39.90 -28.42 -20.78
C LEU A 742 -40.68 -29.74 -20.67
N ARG A 743 -41.34 -30.17 -21.75
CA ARG A 743 -42.11 -31.42 -21.77
C ARG A 743 -41.21 -32.64 -21.58
N GLU A 744 -40.05 -32.68 -22.22
CA GLU A 744 -39.07 -33.73 -22.01
C GLU A 744 -38.60 -33.80 -20.54
N LEU A 745 -38.28 -32.65 -19.95
CA LEU A 745 -37.83 -32.56 -18.56
C LEU A 745 -38.90 -33.04 -17.58
N VAL A 746 -40.15 -32.66 -17.83
CA VAL A 746 -41.31 -33.09 -17.04
C VAL A 746 -41.53 -34.60 -17.19
N GLY A 747 -41.45 -35.13 -18.41
CA GLY A 747 -41.56 -36.56 -18.69
C GLY A 747 -40.56 -37.41 -17.90
N ARG A 748 -39.28 -37.01 -17.86
CA ARG A 748 -38.26 -37.70 -17.04
C ARG A 748 -38.56 -37.68 -15.55
N SER A 749 -39.11 -36.57 -15.05
CA SER A 749 -39.39 -36.40 -13.62
C SER A 749 -40.58 -37.26 -13.18
N ALA A 750 -41.53 -37.50 -14.09
CA ALA A 750 -42.63 -38.43 -13.89
C ALA A 750 -42.16 -39.91 -13.78
N GLU A 751 -41.03 -40.25 -14.40
CA GLU A 751 -40.43 -41.60 -14.33
C GLU A 751 -39.59 -41.80 -13.07
N ALA A 752 -38.86 -40.76 -12.63
CA ALA A 752 -37.99 -40.79 -11.44
C ALA A 752 -38.74 -40.70 -10.10
N GLY A 753 -40.03 -40.34 -10.11
CA GLY A 753 -40.91 -40.34 -8.93
C GLY A 753 -41.44 -41.74 -8.52
N ARG A 754 -40.96 -42.81 -9.18
CA ARG A 754 -41.13 -44.21 -8.78
C ARG A 754 -39.89 -44.69 -8.05
#